data_AF-A0A7G3ZYV2-F1
#
_entry.id   AF-A0A7G3ZYV2-F1
#
_cell.length_a   1.000
_cell.length_b   1.000
_cell.length_c   1.000
_cell.angle_alpha   90.00
_cell.angle_beta   90.00
_cell.angle_gamma   90.00
#
_symmetry.space_group_name_H-M   'P 1'
#
loop_
_entity.id
_entity.type
_entity.pdbx_description
1 polymer ?
#
loop_
_entity_poly.entity_id
_entity_poly.type
_entity_poly.pdbx_seq_one_letter_code
_entity_poly.pdbx_strand_id
1 'polypeptide(L)'
;MIASSSIAEQKFSDFLASNGHPLDGEVNCDSSSFHYLKCPHGNSTDARYKFYADGIPSGYFKCWHCGIEDDFCSKQKHEVSQQEWITYKQRLADERKRNEIETKKRHVAVATLAQRVFSVAGEKEASEHGYMKLKQVKNYGLRVITCESENTKQAECYKGTLLVPCYNADNELVNIERIYFDKEKTKYQKRPLEGGQRNGAYFPIGNPTKNSKAILLTEGVGTGFTVYEASGLPVAITFNCNNLQNVAEILRKKYPETKLLIIADDDRWHAEVKLRHAGVKAAKKVCANVEAVSYVLPDFETLNLSEKRLSELKPTDMNDLFVHLVSGSLDATEALAIIREQILAAVSKSEPMPHSAILNQLLEKVTEVNFAQLAELKEGEKLKNSQIQVIIIDQILMLAKNNNWGLCKQHDFLYLFNSEYWSLVEEDELKTFLGNAASKMGLRNVHAQHFNFKDQLYKQFMAAANLPKPEQPKDVININLKNGTFEVTPNGNKLNPFNRSDFMTYQLPFEYDPEAKAPIFNAYLNKVLPEKALQNILAEYLGYVFIRPSTLKLEKTLLLYGSGANGKSVFYEIVRSLLGEQNTSEFSLQSLTNENGYFRAMIANKLVNYASEINGKLVASIFKQLVSGEPVEARLPYGRPFTLTQYAKLIFNCNELPKDVEQTEAYFRRFIIIPFEVTIPEQEQDKQLAQKIIKNELSGVFNWVLQGLGRLLQKKHFTESETVKLARDKYEKESDSVKLFLEEEGYFPHLMNYEPIKRLYAQYRMFCQDGGFIPVNQLNFQKRLGMSKILVQKKNVGKVAFLTNKIEYKNID
;
A
#
# COMPACT_ATOMS: atom_id res chain seq x y z
N MET A 1 -58.85 22.92 1.69
CA MET A 1 -58.04 21.69 1.71
C MET A 1 -58.03 20.93 0.39
N ILE A 2 -59.02 21.07 -0.51
CA ILE A 2 -59.07 20.33 -1.79
C ILE A 2 -58.05 20.87 -2.83
N ALA A 3 -57.74 22.17 -2.83
CA ALA A 3 -56.80 22.76 -3.80
C ALA A 3 -55.31 22.40 -3.57
N SER A 4 -54.92 22.03 -2.34
CA SER A 4 -53.51 21.78 -2.01
C SER A 4 -53.02 20.36 -2.31
N SER A 5 -53.90 19.35 -2.40
CA SER A 5 -53.47 17.98 -2.74
C SER A 5 -53.13 17.86 -4.23
N SER A 6 -53.93 18.46 -5.12
CA SER A 6 -53.69 18.43 -6.57
C SER A 6 -52.33 19.03 -6.99
N ILE A 7 -51.85 20.07 -6.31
CA ILE A 7 -50.54 20.69 -6.61
C ILE A 7 -49.39 19.76 -6.19
N ALA A 8 -49.53 19.06 -5.05
CA ALA A 8 -48.50 18.15 -4.57
C ALA A 8 -48.42 16.88 -5.41
N GLU A 9 -49.58 16.36 -5.86
CA GLU A 9 -49.69 15.24 -6.79
C GLU A 9 -49.05 15.60 -8.15
N GLN A 10 -49.32 16.81 -8.67
CA GLN A 10 -48.67 17.29 -9.90
C GLN A 10 -47.14 17.36 -9.75
N LYS A 11 -46.64 17.95 -8.66
CA LYS A 11 -45.19 18.00 -8.39
C LYS A 11 -44.55 16.61 -8.30
N PHE A 12 -45.28 15.63 -7.77
CA PHE A 12 -44.79 14.26 -7.69
C PHE A 12 -44.80 13.56 -9.06
N SER A 13 -45.82 13.80 -9.88
CA SER A 13 -45.85 13.34 -11.27
C SER A 13 -44.69 13.94 -12.08
N ASP A 14 -44.42 15.24 -11.92
CA ASP A 14 -43.28 15.92 -12.53
C ASP A 14 -41.93 15.34 -12.05
N PHE A 15 -41.83 14.99 -10.77
CA PHE A 15 -40.66 14.30 -10.21
C PHE A 15 -40.41 12.94 -10.87
N LEU A 16 -41.46 12.14 -11.06
CA LEU A 16 -41.35 10.85 -11.76
C LEU A 16 -40.96 11.04 -13.23
N ALA A 17 -41.56 12.02 -13.92
CA ALA A 17 -41.19 12.40 -15.28
C ALA A 17 -39.73 12.88 -15.40
N SER A 18 -39.24 13.65 -14.42
CA SER A 18 -37.85 14.14 -14.37
C SER A 18 -36.84 13.00 -14.18
N ASN A 19 -37.26 11.93 -13.50
CA ASN A 19 -36.53 10.67 -13.40
C ASN A 19 -36.71 9.76 -14.64
N GLY A 20 -37.31 10.29 -15.70
CA GLY A 20 -37.53 9.58 -16.97
C GLY A 20 -38.66 8.56 -16.93
N HIS A 21 -39.59 8.64 -15.98
CA HIS A 21 -40.69 7.68 -15.79
C HIS A 21 -42.04 8.42 -15.65
N PRO A 22 -42.56 9.05 -16.72
CA PRO A 22 -43.84 9.72 -16.66
C PRO A 22 -44.98 8.73 -16.33
N LEU A 23 -45.94 9.18 -15.53
CA LEU A 23 -47.14 8.42 -15.19
C LEU A 23 -48.20 8.58 -16.28
N ASP A 24 -48.70 7.46 -16.80
CA ASP A 24 -49.87 7.42 -17.68
C ASP A 24 -51.17 7.43 -16.83
N GLY A 25 -51.42 8.49 -16.06
CA GLY A 25 -52.62 8.64 -15.22
C GLY A 25 -52.44 9.50 -13.96
N GLU A 26 -53.48 9.52 -13.11
CA GLU A 26 -53.43 10.20 -11.80
C GLU A 26 -52.51 9.47 -10.81
N VAL A 27 -51.90 10.23 -9.89
CA VAL A 27 -51.04 9.67 -8.83
C VAL A 27 -51.90 8.87 -7.86
N ASN A 28 -51.59 7.57 -7.70
CA ASN A 28 -52.25 6.77 -6.69
C ASN A 28 -51.75 7.18 -5.29
N CYS A 29 -52.67 7.77 -4.51
CA CYS A 29 -52.40 8.29 -3.17
C CYS A 29 -52.55 7.24 -2.06
N ASP A 30 -52.81 5.96 -2.38
CA ASP A 30 -52.80 4.90 -1.38
C ASP A 30 -51.38 4.64 -0.89
N SER A 31 -51.05 5.22 0.26
CA SER A 31 -49.76 5.05 0.90
C SER A 31 -49.65 3.77 1.74
N SER A 32 -50.59 2.83 1.63
CA SER A 32 -50.50 1.53 2.32
C SER A 32 -49.66 0.51 1.55
N SER A 33 -49.59 0.64 0.22
CA SER A 33 -48.91 -0.31 -0.67
C SER A 33 -48.00 0.39 -1.69
N PHE A 34 -47.16 -0.37 -2.40
CA PHE A 34 -46.38 0.15 -3.54
C PHE A 34 -47.18 0.02 -4.83
N HIS A 35 -47.13 1.05 -5.66
CA HIS A 35 -47.77 1.08 -6.98
C HIS A 35 -46.72 0.87 -8.06
N TYR A 36 -46.96 -0.08 -8.97
CA TYR A 36 -46.05 -0.37 -10.07
C TYR A 36 -46.38 0.48 -11.29
N LEU A 37 -45.35 0.90 -12.00
CA LEU A 37 -45.46 1.61 -13.26
C LEU A 37 -44.49 1.05 -14.29
N LYS A 38 -44.82 1.23 -15.57
CA LYS A 38 -44.01 0.76 -16.68
C LYS A 38 -42.72 1.58 -16.80
N CYS A 39 -41.59 0.88 -16.84
CA CYS A 39 -40.32 1.49 -17.21
C CYS A 39 -40.32 1.76 -18.73
N PRO A 40 -39.99 2.97 -19.22
CA PRO A 40 -39.89 3.24 -20.66
C PRO A 40 -38.84 2.40 -21.39
N HIS A 41 -37.90 1.82 -20.65
CA HIS A 41 -36.85 0.94 -21.17
C HIS A 41 -37.09 -0.55 -20.83
N GLY A 42 -38.17 -0.87 -20.10
CA GLY A 42 -38.41 -2.21 -19.56
C GLY A 42 -39.89 -2.60 -19.53
N ASN A 43 -40.24 -3.45 -18.55
CA ASN A 43 -41.57 -4.02 -18.36
C ASN A 43 -42.44 -3.18 -17.40
N SER A 44 -43.73 -3.55 -17.31
CA SER A 44 -44.74 -2.89 -16.46
C SER A 44 -44.50 -2.99 -14.96
N THR A 45 -43.59 -3.85 -14.52
CA THR A 45 -43.27 -4.10 -13.10
C THR A 45 -41.84 -3.69 -12.73
N ASP A 46 -41.08 -3.14 -13.68
CA ASP A 46 -39.67 -2.79 -13.48
C ASP A 46 -39.47 -1.49 -12.68
N ALA A 47 -40.54 -0.74 -12.42
CA ALA A 47 -40.51 0.43 -11.57
C ALA A 47 -41.71 0.45 -10.61
N ARG A 48 -41.51 1.06 -9.44
CA ARG A 48 -42.56 1.29 -8.45
C ARG A 48 -42.40 2.64 -7.77
N TYR A 49 -43.51 3.15 -7.26
CA TYR A 49 -43.53 4.34 -6.42
C TYR A 49 -44.48 4.18 -5.23
N LYS A 50 -44.34 5.09 -4.27
CA LYS A 50 -45.27 5.27 -3.16
C LYS A 50 -45.38 6.75 -2.85
N PHE A 51 -46.59 7.27 -2.72
CA PHE A 51 -46.86 8.68 -2.46
C PHE A 51 -47.61 8.84 -1.13
N TYR A 52 -47.19 9.82 -0.34
CA TYR A 52 -47.76 10.16 0.96
C TYR A 52 -48.32 11.58 0.86
N ALA A 53 -49.65 11.70 0.85
CA ALA A 53 -50.33 12.99 0.72
C ALA A 53 -50.52 13.72 2.07
N ASP A 54 -50.38 12.99 3.18
CA ASP A 54 -50.52 13.47 4.55
C ASP A 54 -49.29 14.26 5.03
N GLY A 55 -49.49 15.23 5.94
CA GLY A 55 -48.39 16.03 6.51
C GLY A 55 -47.64 16.86 5.46
N ILE A 56 -46.32 16.68 5.36
CA ILE A 56 -45.51 17.18 4.24
C ILE A 56 -45.61 16.15 3.12
N PRO A 57 -46.22 16.47 1.95
CA PRO A 57 -46.30 15.53 0.86
C PRO A 57 -44.93 15.05 0.42
N SER A 58 -44.76 13.75 0.30
CA SER A 58 -43.48 13.10 0.01
C SER A 58 -43.70 11.81 -0.74
N GLY A 59 -42.67 11.27 -1.37
CA GLY A 59 -42.79 9.99 -2.07
C GLY A 59 -41.45 9.30 -2.23
N TYR A 60 -41.51 8.08 -2.72
CA TYR A 60 -40.35 7.25 -3.03
C TYR A 60 -40.54 6.65 -4.42
N PHE A 61 -39.46 6.56 -5.18
CA PHE A 61 -39.45 5.96 -6.50
C PHE A 61 -38.25 5.02 -6.64
N LYS A 62 -38.47 3.88 -7.28
CA LYS A 62 -37.40 2.95 -7.65
C LYS A 62 -37.69 2.25 -8.97
N CYS A 63 -36.69 2.24 -9.84
CA CYS A 63 -36.66 1.45 -11.07
C CYS A 63 -35.44 0.52 -11.07
N TRP A 64 -35.67 -0.80 -11.08
CA TRP A 64 -34.59 -1.79 -11.12
C TRP A 64 -33.91 -1.86 -12.48
N HIS A 65 -34.65 -1.58 -13.56
CA HIS A 65 -34.11 -1.61 -14.92
C HIS A 65 -33.15 -0.45 -15.19
N CYS A 66 -33.53 0.77 -14.78
CA CYS A 66 -32.70 1.96 -14.97
C CYS A 66 -31.66 2.14 -13.85
N GLY A 67 -31.76 1.39 -12.75
CA GLY A 67 -30.89 1.54 -11.59
C GLY A 67 -31.11 2.85 -10.83
N ILE A 68 -32.33 3.39 -10.87
CA ILE A 68 -32.70 4.68 -10.27
C ILE A 68 -33.47 4.41 -8.97
N GLU A 69 -33.11 5.09 -7.90
CA GLU A 69 -33.82 5.11 -6.62
C GLU A 69 -33.72 6.51 -6.05
N ASP A 70 -34.86 7.16 -5.80
CA ASP A 70 -34.89 8.56 -5.38
C ASP A 70 -36.11 8.87 -4.49
N ASP A 71 -35.95 9.88 -3.64
CA ASP A 71 -36.94 10.32 -2.65
C ASP A 71 -37.50 11.71 -3.06
N PHE A 72 -38.82 11.86 -3.02
CA PHE A 72 -39.51 13.12 -3.26
C PHE A 72 -39.93 13.80 -1.94
N CYS A 73 -39.75 15.11 -1.86
CA CYS A 73 -40.33 15.95 -0.82
C CYS A 73 -40.86 17.24 -1.44
N SER A 74 -42.13 17.55 -1.18
CA SER A 74 -42.80 18.73 -1.75
C SER A 74 -42.35 20.07 -1.16
N LYS A 75 -41.68 20.06 0.00
CA LYS A 75 -41.18 21.24 0.73
C LYS A 75 -39.76 21.02 1.27
N GLN A 76 -38.97 22.07 1.25
CA GLN A 76 -37.63 22.15 1.83
C GLN A 76 -37.69 22.44 3.34
N LYS A 77 -36.61 22.13 4.06
CA LYS A 77 -36.54 22.28 5.53
C LYS A 77 -36.88 23.70 6.03
N HIS A 78 -36.56 24.74 5.27
CA HIS A 78 -36.81 26.13 5.63
C HIS A 78 -38.24 26.61 5.33
N GLU A 79 -39.04 25.83 4.60
CA GLU A 79 -40.41 26.15 4.19
C GLU A 79 -41.48 25.61 5.16
N VAL A 80 -41.06 24.95 6.24
CA VAL A 80 -41.93 24.32 7.23
C VAL A 80 -41.43 24.58 8.65
N SER A 81 -42.30 24.41 9.64
CA SER A 81 -41.89 24.54 11.04
C SER A 81 -40.92 23.42 11.45
N GLN A 82 -40.10 23.68 12.48
CA GLN A 82 -39.17 22.69 13.03
C GLN A 82 -39.89 21.41 13.48
N GLN A 83 -41.08 21.54 14.06
CA GLN A 83 -41.88 20.41 14.53
C GLN A 83 -42.40 19.56 13.36
N GLU A 84 -42.93 20.17 12.29
CA GLU A 84 -43.39 19.44 11.09
C GLU A 84 -42.25 18.69 10.40
N TRP A 85 -41.04 19.28 10.34
CA TRP A 85 -39.88 18.62 9.76
C TRP A 85 -39.39 17.41 10.59
N ILE A 86 -39.44 17.51 11.92
CA ILE A 86 -39.13 16.39 12.82
C ILE A 86 -40.12 15.24 12.60
N THR A 87 -41.42 15.54 12.53
CA THR A 87 -42.46 14.53 12.26
C THR A 87 -42.27 13.85 10.90
N TYR A 88 -41.91 14.60 9.86
CA TYR A 88 -41.58 14.03 8.53
C TYR A 88 -40.38 13.07 8.59
N LYS A 89 -39.29 13.46 9.26
CA LYS A 89 -38.11 12.60 9.42
C LYS A 89 -38.42 11.34 10.22
N GLN A 90 -39.24 11.43 11.26
CA GLN A 90 -39.71 10.27 12.03
C GLN A 90 -40.53 9.32 11.16
N ARG A 91 -41.49 9.84 10.37
CA ARG A 91 -42.27 9.02 9.43
C ARG A 91 -41.40 8.26 8.43
N LEU A 92 -40.40 8.93 7.82
CA LEU A 92 -39.47 8.27 6.90
C LEU A 92 -38.68 7.14 7.59
N ALA A 93 -38.22 7.37 8.82
CA ALA A 93 -37.49 6.35 9.59
C ALA A 93 -38.39 5.15 9.94
N ASP A 94 -39.62 5.41 10.38
CA ASP A 94 -40.60 4.37 10.69
C ASP A 94 -40.98 3.56 9.45
N GLU A 95 -41.14 4.21 8.30
CA GLU A 95 -41.49 3.53 7.05
C GLU A 95 -40.33 2.68 6.52
N ARG A 96 -39.09 3.19 6.58
CA ARG A 96 -37.89 2.38 6.28
C ARG A 96 -37.85 1.13 7.17
N LYS A 97 -38.11 1.29 8.47
CA LYS A 97 -38.18 0.18 9.42
C LYS A 97 -39.31 -0.81 9.09
N ARG A 98 -40.50 -0.33 8.69
CA ARG A 98 -41.61 -1.20 8.25
C ARG A 98 -41.25 -1.98 6.99
N ASN A 99 -40.71 -1.31 5.97
CA ASN A 99 -40.27 -1.94 4.72
C ASN A 99 -39.18 -2.99 4.96
N GLU A 100 -38.23 -2.72 5.87
CA GLU A 100 -37.24 -3.71 6.30
C GLU A 100 -37.88 -4.92 6.98
N ILE A 101 -38.85 -4.71 7.88
CA ILE A 101 -39.59 -5.78 8.55
C ILE A 101 -40.38 -6.62 7.54
N GLU A 102 -41.09 -5.99 6.61
CA GLU A 102 -41.87 -6.67 5.58
C GLU A 102 -40.98 -7.46 4.62
N THR A 103 -39.86 -6.86 4.18
CA THR A 103 -38.86 -7.54 3.36
C THR A 103 -38.29 -8.77 4.07
N LYS A 104 -37.96 -8.65 5.37
CA LYS A 104 -37.51 -9.79 6.19
C LYS A 104 -38.57 -10.88 6.29
N LYS A 105 -39.84 -10.52 6.52
CA LYS A 105 -40.95 -11.49 6.54
C LYS A 105 -41.08 -12.22 5.20
N ARG A 106 -41.01 -11.50 4.08
CA ARG A 106 -41.04 -12.08 2.72
C ARG A 106 -39.85 -13.00 2.48
N HIS A 107 -38.64 -12.59 2.86
CA HIS A 107 -37.44 -13.42 2.77
C HIS A 107 -37.58 -14.73 3.55
N VAL A 108 -38.09 -14.68 4.79
CA VAL A 108 -38.30 -15.88 5.64
C VAL A 108 -39.34 -16.82 5.02
N ALA A 109 -40.45 -16.29 4.50
CA ALA A 109 -41.48 -17.09 3.85
C ALA A 109 -40.93 -17.80 2.59
N VAL A 110 -40.20 -17.07 1.74
CA VAL A 110 -39.58 -17.64 0.53
C VAL A 110 -38.45 -18.62 0.87
N ALA A 111 -37.64 -18.36 1.90
CA ALA A 111 -36.63 -19.30 2.38
C ALA A 111 -37.27 -20.63 2.84
N THR A 112 -38.38 -20.56 3.56
CA THR A 112 -39.14 -21.75 3.98
C THR A 112 -39.66 -22.54 2.79
N LEU A 113 -40.22 -21.85 1.78
CA LEU A 113 -40.67 -22.49 0.54
C LEU A 113 -39.50 -23.13 -0.23
N ALA A 114 -38.39 -22.40 -0.37
CA ALA A 114 -37.17 -22.86 -1.03
C ALA A 114 -36.64 -24.15 -0.39
N GLN A 115 -36.58 -24.20 0.95
CA GLN A 115 -36.15 -25.39 1.69
C GLN A 115 -37.07 -26.60 1.45
N ARG A 116 -38.39 -26.41 1.47
CA ARG A 116 -39.37 -27.48 1.21
C ARG A 116 -39.27 -28.01 -0.23
N VAL A 117 -39.05 -27.12 -1.20
CA VAL A 117 -38.94 -27.48 -2.61
C VAL A 117 -37.62 -28.17 -2.90
N PHE A 118 -36.52 -27.69 -2.30
CA PHE A 118 -35.19 -28.27 -2.49
C PHE A 118 -35.02 -29.64 -1.80
N SER A 119 -35.70 -29.88 -0.68
CA SER A 119 -35.59 -31.15 0.06
C SER A 119 -36.21 -32.34 -0.68
N VAL A 120 -37.23 -32.11 -1.51
CA VAL A 120 -37.92 -33.16 -2.30
C VAL A 120 -37.34 -33.35 -3.71
N ALA A 121 -36.40 -32.50 -4.12
CA ALA A 121 -35.76 -32.57 -5.43
C ALA A 121 -34.67 -33.67 -5.47
N GLY A 122 -34.53 -34.35 -6.61
CA GLY A 122 -33.58 -35.45 -6.83
C GLY A 122 -32.19 -34.96 -7.25
N GLU A 123 -31.15 -35.40 -6.54
CA GLU A 123 -29.76 -35.04 -6.83
C GLU A 123 -29.14 -35.92 -7.93
N LYS A 124 -29.48 -37.21 -7.97
CA LYS A 124 -28.93 -38.15 -8.94
C LYS A 124 -29.36 -37.80 -10.37
N GLU A 125 -30.64 -37.46 -10.55
CA GLU A 125 -31.23 -37.06 -11.82
C GLU A 125 -30.69 -35.71 -12.30
N ALA A 126 -30.28 -34.84 -11.39
CA ALA A 126 -29.68 -33.55 -11.74
C ALA A 126 -28.35 -33.71 -12.49
N SER A 127 -27.57 -34.75 -12.18
CA SER A 127 -26.31 -35.05 -12.89
C SER A 127 -26.50 -35.38 -14.37
N GLU A 128 -27.67 -35.88 -14.76
CA GLU A 128 -28.00 -36.21 -16.16
C GLU A 128 -28.82 -35.12 -16.87
N HIS A 129 -29.09 -34.00 -16.18
CA HIS A 129 -29.93 -32.94 -16.67
C HIS A 129 -29.34 -32.25 -17.90
N GLY A 130 -30.19 -31.87 -18.87
CA GLY A 130 -29.75 -31.31 -20.15
C GLY A 130 -28.88 -30.03 -20.01
N TYR A 131 -29.12 -29.21 -18.99
CA TYR A 131 -28.29 -28.04 -18.69
C TYR A 131 -26.85 -28.44 -18.31
N MET A 132 -26.68 -29.52 -17.53
CA MET A 132 -25.36 -30.01 -17.11
C MET A 132 -24.59 -30.54 -18.32
N LYS A 133 -25.27 -31.28 -19.20
CA LYS A 133 -24.71 -31.76 -20.47
C LYS A 133 -24.31 -30.60 -21.39
N LEU A 134 -25.15 -29.57 -21.50
CA LEU A 134 -24.86 -28.37 -22.29
C LEU A 134 -23.61 -27.64 -21.79
N LYS A 135 -23.47 -27.52 -20.47
CA LYS A 135 -22.31 -26.86 -19.83
C LYS A 135 -21.11 -27.78 -19.65
N GLN A 136 -21.24 -29.08 -19.95
CA GLN A 136 -20.19 -30.10 -19.86
C GLN A 136 -19.53 -30.22 -18.47
N VAL A 137 -20.27 -29.91 -17.41
CA VAL A 137 -19.77 -29.90 -16.02
C VAL A 137 -20.44 -30.98 -15.17
N LYS A 138 -19.78 -31.39 -14.09
CA LYS A 138 -20.32 -32.31 -13.09
C LYS A 138 -21.28 -31.60 -12.14
N ASN A 139 -22.12 -32.37 -11.45
CA ASN A 139 -23.02 -31.84 -10.43
C ASN A 139 -22.32 -31.76 -9.07
N TYR A 140 -22.36 -30.58 -8.44
CA TYR A 140 -21.81 -30.31 -7.11
C TYR A 140 -22.87 -29.89 -6.08
N GLY A 141 -24.11 -30.34 -6.24
CA GLY A 141 -25.18 -30.14 -5.26
C GLY A 141 -26.44 -29.46 -5.81
N LEU A 142 -26.61 -29.40 -7.14
CA LEU A 142 -27.89 -29.06 -7.75
C LEU A 142 -28.83 -30.26 -7.64
N ARG A 143 -30.12 -29.96 -7.64
CA ARG A 143 -31.20 -30.96 -7.59
C ARG A 143 -32.24 -30.67 -8.64
N VAL A 144 -32.94 -31.68 -9.14
CA VAL A 144 -33.98 -31.50 -10.15
C VAL A 144 -35.33 -31.95 -9.61
N ILE A 145 -36.39 -31.23 -9.96
CA ILE A 145 -37.76 -31.64 -9.61
C ILE A 145 -38.14 -32.89 -10.40
N THR A 146 -38.39 -33.98 -9.70
CA THR A 146 -38.80 -35.28 -10.29
C THR A 146 -40.31 -35.51 -10.16
N CYS A 147 -40.92 -34.96 -9.11
CA CYS A 147 -42.36 -35.01 -8.84
C CYS A 147 -42.89 -33.64 -8.38
N GLU A 148 -44.15 -33.36 -8.70
CA GLU A 148 -44.81 -32.10 -8.33
C GLU A 148 -45.64 -32.26 -7.06
N SER A 149 -45.54 -31.27 -6.17
CA SER A 149 -46.34 -31.07 -4.97
C SER A 149 -46.93 -29.65 -4.92
N GLU A 150 -47.78 -29.38 -3.94
CA GLU A 150 -48.34 -28.04 -3.70
C GLU A 150 -47.24 -26.98 -3.54
N ASN A 151 -46.19 -27.26 -2.75
CA ASN A 151 -45.06 -26.35 -2.57
C ASN A 151 -44.31 -26.09 -3.90
N THR A 152 -44.09 -27.13 -4.72
CA THR A 152 -43.39 -26.96 -6.01
C THR A 152 -44.22 -26.14 -7.00
N LYS A 153 -45.56 -26.29 -6.98
CA LYS A 153 -46.45 -25.47 -7.80
C LYS A 153 -46.48 -24.03 -7.32
N GLN A 154 -46.52 -23.80 -6.02
CA GLN A 154 -46.42 -22.46 -5.41
C GLN A 154 -45.09 -21.76 -5.77
N ALA A 155 -44.00 -22.53 -5.86
CA ALA A 155 -42.69 -22.02 -6.25
C ALA A 155 -42.48 -21.95 -7.79
N GLU A 156 -43.49 -22.33 -8.58
CA GLU A 156 -43.41 -22.45 -10.05
C GLU A 156 -42.19 -23.30 -10.49
N CYS A 157 -41.98 -24.42 -9.81
CA CYS A 157 -40.94 -25.40 -10.06
C CYS A 157 -41.58 -26.70 -10.56
N TYR A 158 -41.74 -26.84 -11.87
CA TYR A 158 -42.35 -28.04 -12.46
C TYR A 158 -41.33 -29.16 -12.70
N LYS A 159 -41.81 -30.36 -13.03
CA LYS A 159 -40.94 -31.50 -13.34
C LYS A 159 -39.87 -31.15 -14.37
N GLY A 160 -38.62 -31.47 -14.06
CA GLY A 160 -37.45 -31.13 -14.88
C GLY A 160 -36.82 -29.77 -14.57
N THR A 161 -37.37 -28.98 -13.64
CA THR A 161 -36.73 -27.73 -13.18
C THR A 161 -35.50 -28.08 -12.34
N LEU A 162 -34.32 -27.62 -12.76
CA LEU A 162 -33.07 -27.77 -12.04
C LEU A 162 -32.91 -26.62 -11.03
N LEU A 163 -32.52 -26.93 -9.81
CA LEU A 163 -32.50 -26.01 -8.67
C LEU A 163 -31.07 -25.81 -8.19
N VAL A 164 -30.67 -24.55 -8.08
CA VAL A 164 -29.39 -24.14 -7.50
C VAL A 164 -29.66 -23.51 -6.13
N PRO A 165 -29.08 -24.04 -5.03
CA PRO A 165 -29.32 -23.49 -3.71
C PRO A 165 -28.59 -22.16 -3.49
N CYS A 166 -29.22 -21.21 -2.80
CA CYS A 166 -28.61 -19.92 -2.43
C CYS A 166 -28.50 -19.82 -0.91
N TYR A 167 -27.28 -19.69 -0.39
CA TYR A 167 -26.99 -19.63 1.04
C TYR A 167 -26.59 -18.21 1.47
N ASN A 168 -26.94 -17.83 2.70
CA ASN A 168 -26.47 -16.59 3.33
C ASN A 168 -25.12 -16.79 4.05
N ALA A 169 -24.62 -15.75 4.73
CA ALA A 169 -23.35 -15.78 5.47
C ALA A 169 -23.29 -16.84 6.59
N ASP A 170 -24.46 -17.16 7.15
CA ASP A 170 -24.68 -18.13 8.23
C ASP A 170 -24.89 -19.56 7.69
N ASN A 171 -24.71 -19.77 6.38
CA ASN A 171 -24.90 -21.02 5.66
C ASN A 171 -26.36 -21.54 5.66
N GLU A 172 -27.35 -20.66 5.79
CA GLU A 172 -28.77 -21.02 5.70
C GLU A 172 -29.27 -20.93 4.27
N LEU A 173 -30.07 -21.90 3.82
CA LEU A 173 -30.71 -21.85 2.50
C LEU A 173 -31.83 -20.80 2.52
N VAL A 174 -31.58 -19.67 1.86
CA VAL A 174 -32.47 -18.49 1.86
C VAL A 174 -33.22 -18.30 0.54
N ASN A 175 -32.78 -18.94 -0.55
CA ASN A 175 -33.43 -18.90 -1.85
C ASN A 175 -32.97 -20.08 -2.73
N ILE A 176 -33.61 -20.28 -3.87
CA ILE A 176 -33.17 -21.18 -4.95
C ILE A 176 -33.23 -20.44 -6.30
N GLU A 177 -32.27 -20.71 -7.18
CA GLU A 177 -32.34 -20.32 -8.58
C GLU A 177 -32.85 -21.49 -9.41
N ARG A 178 -33.94 -21.24 -10.15
CA ARG A 178 -34.59 -22.19 -11.04
C ARG A 178 -33.94 -22.11 -12.42
N ILE A 179 -33.55 -23.25 -12.95
CA ILE A 179 -33.06 -23.41 -14.32
C ILE A 179 -34.02 -24.33 -15.06
N TYR A 180 -34.67 -23.79 -16.09
CA TYR A 180 -35.64 -24.53 -16.90
C TYR A 180 -35.48 -24.17 -18.39
N PHE A 181 -35.83 -25.10 -19.27
CA PHE A 181 -35.75 -24.87 -20.70
C PHE A 181 -37.00 -24.14 -21.18
N ASP A 182 -36.82 -22.91 -21.68
CA ASP A 182 -37.88 -22.12 -22.28
C ASP A 182 -37.99 -22.52 -23.76
N LYS A 183 -39.13 -23.14 -24.11
CA LYS A 183 -39.39 -23.65 -25.45
C LYS A 183 -39.55 -22.54 -26.49
N GLU A 184 -40.08 -21.39 -26.10
CA GLU A 184 -40.31 -20.26 -27.01
C GLU A 184 -38.99 -19.57 -27.36
N LYS A 185 -38.12 -19.40 -26.36
CA LYS A 185 -36.79 -18.79 -26.53
C LYS A 185 -35.71 -19.80 -26.91
N THR A 186 -36.08 -21.08 -27.01
CA THR A 186 -35.21 -22.23 -27.29
C THR A 186 -33.90 -22.21 -26.48
N LYS A 187 -33.97 -21.81 -25.21
CA LYS A 187 -32.79 -21.68 -24.34
C LYS A 187 -33.14 -21.87 -22.87
N TYR A 188 -32.16 -22.25 -22.06
CA TYR A 188 -32.33 -22.28 -20.61
C TYR A 188 -32.51 -20.87 -20.05
N GLN A 189 -33.51 -20.70 -19.20
CA GLN A 189 -33.74 -19.51 -18.38
C GLN A 189 -33.29 -19.79 -16.95
N LYS A 190 -32.75 -18.76 -16.29
CA LYS A 190 -32.34 -18.80 -14.89
C LYS A 190 -33.12 -17.74 -14.13
N ARG A 191 -33.91 -18.13 -13.12
CA ARG A 191 -34.77 -17.21 -12.36
C ARG A 191 -34.77 -17.57 -10.87
N PRO A 192 -34.48 -16.63 -9.96
CA PRO A 192 -34.64 -16.88 -8.53
C PRO A 192 -36.14 -17.05 -8.17
N LEU A 193 -36.42 -17.52 -6.95
CA LEU A 193 -37.75 -17.34 -6.39
C LEU A 193 -37.97 -15.86 -6.08
N GLU A 194 -39.10 -15.35 -6.53
CA GLU A 194 -39.45 -13.95 -6.38
C GLU A 194 -39.64 -13.60 -4.90
N GLY A 195 -39.01 -12.51 -4.46
CA GLY A 195 -39.11 -12.07 -3.08
C GLY A 195 -38.21 -12.80 -2.09
N GLY A 196 -37.40 -13.76 -2.53
CA GLY A 196 -36.37 -14.37 -1.68
C GLY A 196 -35.11 -13.51 -1.61
N GLN A 197 -34.32 -13.71 -0.56
CA GLN A 197 -33.06 -12.99 -0.40
C GLN A 197 -32.09 -13.35 -1.54
N ARG A 198 -31.51 -12.33 -2.19
CA ARG A 198 -30.44 -12.50 -3.20
C ARG A 198 -29.19 -11.71 -2.88
N ASN A 199 -29.34 -10.49 -2.37
CA ASN A 199 -28.20 -9.69 -1.93
C ASN A 199 -27.47 -10.39 -0.77
N GLY A 200 -26.18 -10.64 -0.97
CA GLY A 200 -25.32 -11.37 -0.05
C GLY A 200 -25.54 -12.89 -0.01
N ALA A 201 -26.49 -13.43 -0.80
CA ALA A 201 -26.67 -14.87 -0.94
C ALA A 201 -25.79 -15.41 -2.07
N TYR A 202 -25.17 -16.58 -1.87
CA TYR A 202 -24.26 -17.21 -2.81
C TYR A 202 -24.32 -18.74 -2.72
N PHE A 203 -23.81 -19.44 -3.73
CA PHE A 203 -23.66 -20.91 -3.69
C PHE A 203 -22.18 -21.28 -3.51
N PRO A 204 -21.78 -21.79 -2.33
CA PRO A 204 -20.41 -22.26 -2.10
C PRO A 204 -20.17 -23.65 -2.67
N ILE A 205 -19.01 -23.84 -3.29
CA ILE A 205 -18.47 -25.12 -3.75
C ILE A 205 -17.06 -25.27 -3.19
N GLY A 206 -16.76 -26.42 -2.60
CA GLY A 206 -15.51 -26.61 -1.86
C GLY A 206 -15.53 -25.84 -0.54
N ASN A 207 -15.06 -26.46 0.53
CA ASN A 207 -15.08 -25.85 1.86
C ASN A 207 -13.80 -25.01 2.06
N PRO A 208 -13.88 -23.67 2.16
CA PRO A 208 -12.70 -22.86 2.40
C PRO A 208 -12.20 -23.03 3.83
N THR A 209 -10.88 -23.17 3.98
CA THR A 209 -10.18 -23.22 5.27
C THR A 209 -9.31 -21.98 5.43
N LYS A 210 -8.82 -21.72 6.65
CA LYS A 210 -7.86 -20.62 6.89
C LYS A 210 -6.56 -20.75 6.05
N ASN A 211 -6.25 -21.95 5.57
CA ASN A 211 -5.06 -22.25 4.76
C ASN A 211 -5.36 -22.33 3.25
N SER A 212 -6.61 -22.04 2.83
CA SER A 212 -6.95 -22.02 1.40
C SER A 212 -6.14 -20.94 0.69
N LYS A 213 -5.50 -21.30 -0.43
CA LYS A 213 -4.65 -20.38 -1.22
C LYS A 213 -5.45 -19.19 -1.76
N ALA A 214 -6.67 -19.44 -2.22
CA ALA A 214 -7.62 -18.43 -2.66
C ALA A 214 -9.06 -18.96 -2.57
N ILE A 215 -10.03 -18.05 -2.61
CA ILE A 215 -11.45 -18.33 -2.86
C ILE A 215 -11.84 -17.63 -4.15
N LEU A 216 -12.44 -18.37 -5.07
CA LEU A 216 -12.86 -17.86 -6.38
C LEU A 216 -14.30 -17.33 -6.29
N LEU A 217 -14.60 -16.22 -6.96
CA LEU A 217 -15.95 -15.67 -7.07
C LEU A 217 -16.37 -15.67 -8.54
N THR A 218 -17.55 -16.18 -8.86
CA THR A 218 -18.07 -16.25 -10.24
C THR A 218 -19.54 -15.83 -10.28
N GLU A 219 -20.03 -15.30 -11.40
CA GLU A 219 -21.45 -14.98 -11.54
C GLU A 219 -22.29 -16.22 -11.84
N GLY A 220 -21.90 -16.98 -12.87
CA GLY A 220 -22.65 -18.12 -13.37
C GLY A 220 -22.29 -19.46 -12.72
N VAL A 221 -23.30 -20.31 -12.50
CA VAL A 221 -23.11 -21.67 -11.97
C VAL A 221 -22.24 -22.55 -12.88
N GLY A 222 -22.40 -22.44 -14.20
CA GLY A 222 -21.56 -23.19 -15.16
C GLY A 222 -20.09 -22.82 -15.00
N THR A 223 -19.78 -21.53 -15.04
CA THR A 223 -18.44 -20.96 -14.78
C THR A 223 -17.89 -21.44 -13.44
N GLY A 224 -18.69 -21.35 -12.36
CA GLY A 224 -18.29 -21.80 -11.03
C GLY A 224 -17.90 -23.27 -10.98
N PHE A 225 -18.61 -24.14 -11.70
CA PHE A 225 -18.30 -25.57 -11.76
C PHE A 225 -17.05 -25.83 -12.59
N THR A 226 -16.91 -25.21 -13.75
CA THR A 226 -15.71 -25.32 -14.59
C THR A 226 -14.44 -24.91 -13.82
N VAL A 227 -14.46 -23.77 -13.13
CA VAL A 227 -13.25 -23.30 -12.41
C VAL A 227 -12.97 -24.11 -11.16
N TYR A 228 -14.00 -24.67 -10.50
CA TYR A 228 -13.82 -25.63 -9.41
C TYR A 228 -13.15 -26.92 -9.92
N GLU A 229 -13.65 -27.48 -11.03
CA GLU A 229 -13.10 -28.68 -11.66
C GLU A 229 -11.66 -28.48 -12.14
N ALA A 230 -11.35 -27.32 -12.70
CA ALA A 230 -10.00 -27.01 -13.17
C ALA A 230 -9.00 -26.80 -12.02
N SER A 231 -9.37 -26.01 -11.01
CA SER A 231 -8.41 -25.54 -10.00
C SER A 231 -8.41 -26.33 -8.70
N GLY A 232 -9.53 -26.97 -8.34
CA GLY A 232 -9.77 -27.55 -7.02
C GLY A 232 -9.88 -26.53 -5.88
N LEU A 233 -9.91 -25.22 -6.18
CA LEU A 233 -10.03 -24.15 -5.19
C LEU A 233 -11.50 -23.90 -4.81
N PRO A 234 -11.82 -23.50 -3.56
CA PRO A 234 -13.18 -23.13 -3.18
C PRO A 234 -13.74 -22.01 -4.05
N VAL A 235 -15.01 -22.12 -4.43
CA VAL A 235 -15.74 -21.18 -5.30
C VAL A 235 -17.00 -20.67 -4.61
N ALA A 236 -17.30 -19.39 -4.74
CA ALA A 236 -18.58 -18.80 -4.40
C ALA A 236 -19.27 -18.26 -5.67
N ILE A 237 -20.41 -18.85 -6.04
CA ILE A 237 -21.22 -18.37 -7.16
C ILE A 237 -22.18 -17.30 -6.65
N THR A 238 -22.12 -16.11 -7.23
CA THR A 238 -22.85 -14.91 -6.79
C THR A 238 -24.13 -14.64 -7.58
N PHE A 239 -24.37 -15.42 -8.64
CA PHE A 239 -25.53 -15.40 -9.53
C PHE A 239 -25.68 -14.17 -10.45
N ASN A 240 -25.10 -13.02 -10.09
CA ASN A 240 -25.05 -11.83 -10.93
C ASN A 240 -23.96 -10.85 -10.47
N CYS A 241 -23.54 -10.00 -11.39
CA CYS A 241 -22.52 -8.98 -11.22
C CYS A 241 -22.79 -8.01 -10.04
N ASN A 242 -24.05 -7.60 -9.87
CA ASN A 242 -24.44 -6.64 -8.82
C ASN A 242 -24.28 -7.21 -7.40
N ASN A 243 -24.28 -8.54 -7.26
CA ASN A 243 -24.12 -9.22 -5.99
C ASN A 243 -22.66 -9.54 -5.63
N LEU A 244 -21.72 -9.40 -6.58
CA LEU A 244 -20.30 -9.67 -6.35
C LEU A 244 -19.75 -8.90 -5.15
N GLN A 245 -20.08 -7.61 -5.04
CA GLN A 245 -19.64 -6.75 -3.93
C GLN A 245 -20.10 -7.29 -2.58
N ASN A 246 -21.41 -7.57 -2.44
CA ASN A 246 -21.99 -8.03 -1.19
C ASN A 246 -21.35 -9.36 -0.73
N VAL A 247 -21.15 -10.29 -1.66
CA VAL A 247 -20.55 -11.60 -1.36
C VAL A 247 -19.06 -11.47 -1.03
N ALA A 248 -18.33 -10.63 -1.76
CA ALA A 248 -16.91 -10.38 -1.48
C ALA A 248 -16.69 -9.78 -0.09
N GLU A 249 -17.55 -8.85 0.35
CA GLU A 249 -17.51 -8.28 1.71
C GLU A 249 -17.78 -9.34 2.79
N ILE A 250 -18.78 -10.21 2.57
CA ILE A 250 -19.08 -11.33 3.48
C ILE A 250 -17.87 -12.28 3.58
N LEU A 251 -17.30 -12.67 2.44
CA LEU A 251 -16.17 -13.59 2.40
C LEU A 251 -14.90 -12.97 2.99
N ARG A 252 -14.62 -11.68 2.74
CA ARG A 252 -13.49 -10.97 3.34
C ARG A 252 -13.61 -10.94 4.86
N LYS A 253 -14.81 -10.71 5.40
CA LYS A 253 -15.04 -10.75 6.85
C LYS A 253 -14.82 -12.15 7.43
N LYS A 254 -15.24 -13.20 6.71
CA LYS A 254 -15.11 -14.61 7.14
C LYS A 254 -13.68 -15.16 6.97
N TYR A 255 -12.95 -14.67 5.97
CA TYR A 255 -11.60 -15.08 5.60
C TYR A 255 -10.68 -13.88 5.35
N PRO A 256 -10.25 -13.16 6.42
CA PRO A 256 -9.52 -11.89 6.29
C PRO A 256 -8.21 -11.99 5.52
N GLU A 257 -7.49 -13.10 5.68
CA GLU A 257 -6.15 -13.32 5.12
C GLU A 257 -6.16 -14.08 3.78
N THR A 258 -7.31 -14.58 3.34
CA THR A 258 -7.41 -15.39 2.12
C THR A 258 -7.56 -14.51 0.89
N LYS A 259 -6.81 -14.79 -0.17
CA LYS A 259 -6.95 -14.09 -1.46
C LYS A 259 -8.33 -14.36 -2.05
N LEU A 260 -9.03 -13.32 -2.49
CA LEU A 260 -10.26 -13.46 -3.27
C LEU A 260 -9.94 -13.18 -4.74
N LEU A 261 -10.34 -14.08 -5.64
CA LEU A 261 -10.14 -13.93 -7.07
C LEU A 261 -11.48 -14.01 -7.79
N ILE A 262 -11.90 -12.91 -8.42
CA ILE A 262 -13.11 -12.87 -9.23
C ILE A 262 -12.79 -13.42 -10.62
N ILE A 263 -13.50 -14.45 -11.04
CA ILE A 263 -13.53 -14.91 -12.43
C ILE A 263 -14.67 -14.13 -13.10
N ALA A 264 -14.30 -13.07 -13.82
CA ALA A 264 -15.26 -12.12 -14.38
C ALA A 264 -15.64 -12.49 -15.82
N ASP A 265 -16.88 -12.16 -16.19
CA ASP A 265 -17.38 -12.34 -17.54
C ASP A 265 -16.87 -11.22 -18.46
N ASP A 266 -16.53 -11.61 -19.70
CA ASP A 266 -16.13 -10.72 -20.78
C ASP A 266 -17.32 -10.39 -21.69
N ASP A 267 -18.19 -9.50 -21.20
CA ASP A 267 -19.41 -9.08 -21.89
C ASP A 267 -19.17 -8.11 -23.06
N ARG A 268 -17.99 -8.11 -23.69
CA ARG A 268 -17.67 -7.17 -24.79
C ARG A 268 -18.64 -7.28 -25.98
N TRP A 269 -19.25 -8.45 -26.15
CA TRP A 269 -20.15 -8.78 -27.26
C TRP A 269 -21.64 -8.50 -26.97
N HIS A 270 -21.99 -7.92 -25.82
CA HIS A 270 -23.39 -7.71 -25.43
C HIS A 270 -24.12 -6.81 -26.44
N ALA A 271 -25.37 -7.18 -26.78
CA ALA A 271 -26.18 -6.48 -27.77
C ALA A 271 -26.52 -5.05 -27.31
N GLU A 272 -26.91 -4.89 -26.05
CA GLU A 272 -27.11 -3.58 -25.43
C GLU A 272 -25.78 -2.95 -25.02
N VAL A 273 -25.51 -1.75 -25.54
CA VAL A 273 -24.24 -1.01 -25.32
C VAL A 273 -23.98 -0.75 -23.83
N LYS A 274 -25.02 -0.44 -23.04
CA LYS A 274 -24.89 -0.15 -21.61
C LYS A 274 -24.42 -1.36 -20.78
N LEU A 275 -24.79 -2.57 -21.22
CA LEU A 275 -24.44 -3.83 -20.57
C LEU A 275 -23.12 -4.42 -21.06
N ARG A 276 -22.46 -3.80 -22.05
CA ARG A 276 -21.10 -4.21 -22.43
C ARG A 276 -20.13 -4.00 -21.28
N HIS A 277 -19.30 -5.02 -21.06
CA HIS A 277 -18.33 -5.10 -19.96
C HIS A 277 -18.95 -5.00 -18.56
N ALA A 278 -20.22 -5.41 -18.37
CA ALA A 278 -20.88 -5.33 -17.07
C ALA A 278 -20.14 -6.16 -16.00
N GLY A 279 -19.75 -7.40 -16.30
CA GLY A 279 -18.97 -8.26 -15.41
C GLY A 279 -17.63 -7.63 -15.04
N VAL A 280 -16.89 -7.12 -16.04
CA VAL A 280 -15.61 -6.40 -15.82
C VAL A 280 -15.80 -5.16 -14.94
N LYS A 281 -16.83 -4.34 -15.20
CA LYS A 281 -17.13 -3.14 -14.40
C LYS A 281 -17.45 -3.50 -12.95
N ALA A 282 -18.23 -4.55 -12.73
CA ALA A 282 -18.56 -5.04 -11.40
C ALA A 282 -17.31 -5.56 -10.68
N ALA A 283 -16.49 -6.39 -11.32
CA ALA A 283 -15.24 -6.90 -10.76
C ALA A 283 -14.27 -5.76 -10.37
N LYS A 284 -14.12 -4.75 -11.24
CA LYS A 284 -13.34 -3.54 -10.96
C LYS A 284 -13.88 -2.77 -9.75
N LYS A 285 -15.21 -2.63 -9.64
CA LYS A 285 -15.86 -1.99 -8.49
C LYS A 285 -15.53 -2.73 -7.19
N VAL A 286 -15.58 -4.07 -7.19
CA VAL A 286 -15.20 -4.87 -6.02
C VAL A 286 -13.73 -4.70 -5.65
N CYS A 287 -12.82 -4.81 -6.62
CA CYS A 287 -11.38 -4.62 -6.38
C CYS A 287 -11.02 -3.20 -5.90
N ALA A 288 -11.88 -2.21 -6.13
CA ALA A 288 -11.70 -0.87 -5.61
C ALA A 288 -12.19 -0.70 -4.15
N ASN A 289 -13.18 -1.49 -3.74
CA ASN A 289 -13.87 -1.31 -2.45
C ASN A 289 -13.51 -2.38 -1.41
N VAL A 290 -12.96 -3.52 -1.83
CA VAL A 290 -12.62 -4.66 -0.96
C VAL A 290 -11.14 -4.97 -1.07
N GLU A 291 -10.45 -5.02 0.06
CA GLU A 291 -9.00 -5.29 0.12
C GLU A 291 -8.67 -6.71 -0.35
N ALA A 292 -7.45 -6.87 -0.90
CA ALA A 292 -6.87 -8.15 -1.35
C ALA A 292 -7.79 -8.98 -2.27
N VAL A 293 -8.60 -8.29 -3.08
CA VAL A 293 -9.40 -8.88 -4.17
C VAL A 293 -8.75 -8.54 -5.51
N SER A 294 -8.68 -9.53 -6.39
CA SER A 294 -8.23 -9.38 -7.78
C SER A 294 -9.26 -10.02 -8.71
N TYR A 295 -9.13 -9.80 -10.02
CA TYR A 295 -9.98 -10.46 -10.99
C TYR A 295 -9.16 -10.95 -12.19
N VAL A 296 -9.70 -11.94 -12.88
CA VAL A 296 -9.16 -12.50 -14.12
C VAL A 296 -10.30 -12.66 -15.13
N LEU A 297 -9.97 -12.49 -16.40
CA LEU A 297 -10.87 -12.74 -17.53
C LEU A 297 -10.45 -14.02 -18.26
N PRO A 298 -11.37 -14.74 -18.89
CA PRO A 298 -11.02 -15.84 -19.79
C PRO A 298 -10.12 -15.35 -20.92
N ASP A 299 -8.99 -16.03 -21.11
CA ASP A 299 -8.14 -15.82 -22.28
C ASP A 299 -8.60 -16.71 -23.43
N PHE A 300 -9.36 -16.12 -24.35
CA PHE A 300 -9.87 -16.78 -25.55
C PHE A 300 -8.84 -16.90 -26.68
N GLU A 301 -7.64 -16.30 -26.57
CA GLU A 301 -6.60 -16.50 -27.57
C GLU A 301 -6.14 -17.96 -27.62
N THR A 302 -6.25 -18.67 -26.48
CA THR A 302 -6.00 -20.11 -26.36
C THR A 302 -6.85 -20.97 -27.30
N LEU A 303 -7.96 -20.45 -27.85
CA LEU A 303 -8.77 -21.14 -28.85
C LEU A 303 -8.13 -21.15 -30.25
N ASN A 304 -7.10 -20.31 -30.50
CA ASN A 304 -6.45 -20.15 -31.81
C ASN A 304 -7.44 -19.88 -32.97
N LEU A 305 -8.50 -19.10 -32.70
CA LEU A 305 -9.53 -18.75 -33.68
C LEU A 305 -9.27 -17.37 -34.28
N SER A 306 -9.72 -17.16 -35.53
CA SER A 306 -9.72 -15.82 -36.12
C SER A 306 -10.69 -14.89 -35.39
N GLU A 307 -10.41 -13.59 -35.40
CA GLU A 307 -11.24 -12.56 -34.77
C GLU A 307 -12.68 -12.58 -35.31
N LYS A 308 -12.85 -12.81 -36.61
CA LYS A 308 -14.17 -13.02 -37.24
C LYS A 308 -14.92 -14.17 -36.57
N ARG A 309 -14.26 -15.31 -36.35
CA ARG A 309 -14.89 -16.48 -35.75
C ARG A 309 -15.23 -16.25 -34.28
N LEU A 310 -14.37 -15.57 -33.52
CA LEU A 310 -14.66 -15.19 -32.14
C LEU A 310 -15.87 -14.26 -32.04
N SER A 311 -16.02 -13.32 -32.98
CA SER A 311 -17.18 -12.41 -33.03
C SER A 311 -18.51 -13.11 -33.38
N GLU A 312 -18.45 -14.25 -34.08
CA GLU A 312 -19.60 -15.10 -34.38
C GLU A 312 -19.99 -15.96 -33.17
N LEU A 313 -19.01 -16.54 -32.48
CA LEU A 313 -19.22 -17.39 -31.30
C LEU A 313 -19.62 -16.60 -30.05
N LYS A 314 -19.09 -15.37 -29.90
CA LYS A 314 -19.34 -14.46 -28.76
C LYS A 314 -19.16 -15.13 -27.39
N PRO A 315 -18.03 -15.83 -27.14
CA PRO A 315 -17.81 -16.43 -25.84
C PRO A 315 -17.63 -15.34 -24.79
N THR A 316 -18.13 -15.59 -23.58
CA THR A 316 -18.19 -14.59 -22.50
C THR A 316 -17.51 -15.03 -21.22
N ASP A 317 -17.54 -16.31 -20.88
CA ASP A 317 -17.05 -16.80 -19.59
C ASP A 317 -16.04 -17.96 -19.74
N MET A 318 -15.41 -18.37 -18.62
CA MET A 318 -14.46 -19.50 -18.59
C MET A 318 -15.12 -20.84 -18.98
N ASN A 319 -16.44 -20.97 -18.79
CA ASN A 319 -17.15 -22.17 -19.21
C ASN A 319 -17.33 -22.19 -20.75
N ASP A 320 -17.60 -21.06 -21.39
CA ASP A 320 -17.66 -20.97 -22.84
C ASP A 320 -16.30 -21.32 -23.45
N LEU A 321 -15.20 -20.83 -22.85
CA LEU A 321 -13.84 -21.23 -23.20
C LEU A 321 -13.69 -22.76 -23.12
N PHE A 322 -14.06 -23.36 -21.99
CA PHE A 322 -14.02 -24.81 -21.78
C PHE A 322 -14.80 -25.59 -22.85
N VAL A 323 -16.06 -25.24 -23.06
CA VAL A 323 -16.95 -25.92 -24.02
C VAL A 323 -16.40 -25.81 -25.44
N HIS A 324 -15.82 -24.66 -25.81
CA HIS A 324 -15.20 -24.49 -27.13
C HIS A 324 -13.88 -25.26 -27.28
N LEU A 325 -13.05 -25.34 -26.24
CA LEU A 325 -11.83 -26.17 -26.25
C LEU A 325 -12.18 -27.64 -26.47
N VAL A 326 -13.18 -28.17 -25.74
CA VAL A 326 -13.62 -29.56 -25.88
C VAL A 326 -14.25 -29.80 -27.27
N SER A 327 -15.06 -28.86 -27.76
CA SER A 327 -15.63 -28.95 -29.11
C SER A 327 -14.58 -28.82 -30.22
N GLY A 328 -13.42 -28.25 -29.91
CA GLY A 328 -12.28 -28.00 -30.80
C GLY A 328 -11.31 -29.17 -30.96
N SER A 329 -11.62 -30.34 -30.38
CA SER A 329 -10.86 -31.61 -30.39
C SER A 329 -9.94 -31.86 -29.19
N LEU A 330 -9.95 -31.02 -28.15
CA LEU A 330 -9.28 -31.36 -26.88
C LEU A 330 -10.17 -32.27 -26.04
N ASP A 331 -9.55 -33.15 -25.25
CA ASP A 331 -10.30 -33.84 -24.20
C ASP A 331 -10.61 -32.89 -23.02
N ALA A 332 -11.57 -33.29 -22.17
CA ALA A 332 -12.00 -32.46 -21.05
C ALA A 332 -10.88 -32.20 -20.02
N THR A 333 -9.93 -33.13 -19.87
CA THR A 333 -8.83 -33.00 -18.90
C THR A 333 -7.82 -31.96 -19.40
N GLU A 334 -7.48 -32.00 -20.68
CA GLU A 334 -6.60 -31.02 -21.32
C GLU A 334 -7.22 -29.62 -21.31
N ALA A 335 -8.51 -29.50 -21.65
CA ALA A 335 -9.22 -28.24 -21.60
C ALA A 335 -9.28 -27.65 -20.18
N LEU A 336 -9.52 -28.48 -19.15
CA LEU A 336 -9.45 -28.04 -17.75
C LEU A 336 -8.03 -27.66 -17.33
N ALA A 337 -6.99 -28.27 -17.88
CA ALA A 337 -5.60 -27.92 -17.57
C ALA A 337 -5.25 -26.50 -18.07
N ILE A 338 -5.72 -26.11 -19.25
CA ILE A 338 -5.56 -24.74 -19.79
C ILE A 338 -6.23 -23.73 -18.86
N ILE A 339 -7.46 -24.00 -18.43
CA ILE A 339 -8.21 -23.12 -17.52
C ILE A 339 -7.53 -23.06 -16.15
N ARG A 340 -7.02 -24.21 -15.66
CA ARG A 340 -6.27 -24.29 -14.41
C ARG A 340 -5.04 -23.41 -14.45
N GLU A 341 -4.31 -23.39 -15.56
CA GLU A 341 -3.13 -22.54 -15.73
C GLU A 341 -3.49 -21.06 -15.62
N GLN A 342 -4.54 -20.61 -16.32
CA GLN A 342 -5.03 -19.23 -16.23
C GLN A 342 -5.41 -18.85 -14.79
N ILE A 343 -6.12 -19.73 -14.07
CA ILE A 343 -6.51 -19.49 -12.67
C ILE A 343 -5.28 -19.48 -11.76
N LEU A 344 -4.40 -20.47 -11.87
CA LEU A 344 -3.26 -20.61 -10.98
C LEU A 344 -2.23 -19.50 -11.19
N ALA A 345 -2.04 -19.02 -12.41
CA ALA A 345 -1.22 -17.84 -12.71
C ALA A 345 -1.80 -16.57 -12.05
N ALA A 346 -3.13 -16.43 -12.01
CA ALA A 346 -3.79 -15.33 -11.31
C ALA A 346 -3.77 -15.49 -9.78
N VAL A 347 -3.71 -16.74 -9.27
CA VAL A 347 -3.64 -17.05 -7.83
C VAL A 347 -2.23 -16.93 -7.29
N SER A 348 -1.21 -17.40 -8.01
CA SER A 348 0.20 -17.33 -7.60
C SER A 348 0.61 -15.89 -7.35
N LYS A 349 1.57 -15.70 -6.42
CA LYS A 349 2.34 -14.45 -6.37
C LYS A 349 2.90 -14.28 -7.78
N SER A 350 2.56 -13.18 -8.47
CA SER A 350 3.36 -12.76 -9.62
C SER A 350 4.80 -12.81 -9.15
N GLU A 351 5.69 -13.54 -9.84
CA GLU A 351 7.10 -13.43 -9.54
C GLU A 351 7.45 -11.93 -9.55
N PRO A 352 8.15 -11.43 -8.52
CA PRO A 352 8.46 -10.02 -8.41
C PRO A 352 9.23 -9.62 -9.65
N MET A 353 8.59 -8.81 -10.48
CA MET A 353 9.24 -8.31 -11.66
C MET A 353 10.27 -7.27 -11.21
N PRO A 354 11.49 -7.28 -11.76
CA PRO A 354 12.41 -6.16 -11.56
C PRO A 354 11.70 -4.85 -11.93
N HIS A 355 11.83 -3.81 -11.10
CA HIS A 355 11.18 -2.51 -11.36
C HIS A 355 11.49 -1.96 -12.76
N SER A 356 12.70 -2.23 -13.27
CA SER A 356 13.14 -1.86 -14.62
C SER A 356 12.33 -2.50 -15.76
N ALA A 357 11.62 -3.59 -15.53
CA ALA A 357 10.82 -4.28 -16.55
C ALA A 357 9.32 -3.90 -16.50
N ILE A 358 8.85 -3.28 -15.41
CA ILE A 358 7.41 -3.03 -15.20
C ILE A 358 6.83 -2.10 -16.26
N LEU A 359 7.52 -0.99 -16.58
CA LEU A 359 7.02 -0.05 -17.59
C LEU A 359 6.96 -0.68 -18.99
N ASN A 360 7.92 -1.55 -19.33
CA ASN A 360 7.91 -2.27 -20.59
C ASN A 360 6.76 -3.29 -20.67
N GLN A 361 6.51 -4.05 -19.61
CA GLN A 361 5.38 -4.98 -19.57
C GLN A 361 4.03 -4.27 -19.54
N LEU A 362 3.93 -3.15 -18.82
CA LEU A 362 2.76 -2.26 -18.91
C LEU A 362 2.51 -1.85 -20.35
N LEU A 363 3.56 -1.41 -21.04
CA LEU A 363 3.50 -0.98 -22.42
C LEU A 363 3.10 -2.12 -23.37
N GLU A 364 3.52 -3.36 -23.13
CA GLU A 364 3.08 -4.54 -23.89
C GLU A 364 1.57 -4.78 -23.80
N LYS A 365 0.98 -4.55 -22.63
CA LYS A 365 -0.45 -4.73 -22.38
C LYS A 365 -1.33 -3.55 -22.83
N VAL A 366 -0.74 -2.45 -23.29
CA VAL A 366 -1.50 -1.32 -23.85
C VAL A 366 -2.04 -1.70 -25.23
N THR A 367 -3.37 -1.59 -25.39
CA THR A 367 -4.08 -1.83 -26.64
C THR A 367 -4.62 -0.53 -27.24
N GLU A 368 -5.10 -0.59 -28.49
CA GLU A 368 -5.78 0.55 -29.13
C GLU A 368 -7.07 0.95 -28.39
N VAL A 369 -7.34 2.25 -28.35
CA VAL A 369 -8.45 2.82 -27.58
C VAL A 369 -9.31 3.71 -28.48
N ASN A 370 -10.63 3.55 -28.39
CA ASN A 370 -11.57 4.48 -29.02
C ASN A 370 -11.78 5.72 -28.14
N PHE A 371 -10.96 6.74 -28.36
CA PHE A 371 -11.02 7.99 -27.58
C PHE A 371 -12.37 8.72 -27.67
N ALA A 372 -13.03 8.69 -28.83
CA ALA A 372 -14.31 9.39 -29.00
C ALA A 372 -15.42 8.78 -28.13
N GLN A 373 -15.43 7.45 -28.04
CA GLN A 373 -16.39 6.72 -27.20
C GLN A 373 -16.13 6.94 -25.71
N LEU A 374 -14.86 6.88 -25.27
CA LEU A 374 -14.51 7.08 -23.86
C LEU A 374 -14.67 8.53 -23.39
N ALA A 375 -14.59 9.50 -24.31
CA ALA A 375 -14.84 10.91 -24.01
C ALA A 375 -16.35 11.25 -23.91
N GLU A 376 -17.25 10.28 -24.12
CA GLU A 376 -18.72 10.46 -24.10
C GLU A 376 -19.20 11.63 -24.99
N LEU A 377 -18.54 11.84 -26.13
CA LEU A 377 -18.84 12.96 -27.02
C LEU A 377 -20.25 12.85 -27.60
N LYS A 378 -20.96 13.98 -27.65
CA LYS A 378 -22.22 14.07 -28.40
C LYS A 378 -21.94 14.11 -29.90
N GLU A 379 -22.94 13.75 -30.69
CA GLU A 379 -22.86 13.78 -32.16
C GLU A 379 -22.36 15.16 -32.66
N GLY A 380 -21.24 15.17 -33.38
CA GLY A 380 -20.63 16.39 -33.94
C GLY A 380 -19.57 17.09 -33.06
N GLU A 381 -19.36 16.67 -31.81
CA GLU A 381 -18.30 17.24 -30.96
C GLU A 381 -16.90 16.75 -31.36
N LYS A 382 -15.92 17.66 -31.33
CA LYS A 382 -14.51 17.34 -31.63
C LYS A 382 -13.76 16.97 -30.35
N LEU A 383 -12.97 15.91 -30.45
CA LEU A 383 -12.08 15.44 -29.39
C LEU A 383 -10.98 16.49 -29.11
N LYS A 384 -10.84 16.90 -27.84
CA LYS A 384 -9.83 17.87 -27.38
C LYS A 384 -8.59 17.14 -26.83
N ASN A 385 -7.42 17.78 -26.94
CA ASN A 385 -6.17 17.24 -26.37
C ASN A 385 -6.26 16.99 -24.86
N SER A 386 -6.98 17.83 -24.10
CA SER A 386 -7.17 17.61 -22.66
C SER A 386 -7.94 16.32 -22.36
N GLN A 387 -8.98 15.99 -23.14
CA GLN A 387 -9.74 14.75 -23.00
C GLN A 387 -8.85 13.54 -23.32
N ILE A 388 -8.05 13.63 -24.39
CA ILE A 388 -7.09 12.60 -24.78
C ILE A 388 -6.10 12.33 -23.64
N GLN A 389 -5.53 13.39 -23.04
CA GLN A 389 -4.58 13.27 -21.94
C GLN A 389 -5.19 12.56 -20.74
N VAL A 390 -6.40 12.95 -20.33
CA VAL A 390 -7.13 12.30 -19.21
C VAL A 390 -7.36 10.82 -19.52
N ILE A 391 -7.88 10.50 -20.71
CA ILE A 391 -8.18 9.11 -21.10
C ILE A 391 -6.91 8.24 -21.10
N ILE A 392 -5.80 8.71 -21.67
CA ILE A 392 -4.53 7.95 -21.69
C ILE A 392 -4.10 7.61 -20.26
N ILE A 393 -4.07 8.62 -19.38
CA ILE A 393 -3.61 8.43 -18.01
C ILE A 393 -4.56 7.50 -17.24
N ASP A 394 -5.87 7.66 -17.38
CA ASP A 394 -6.86 6.80 -16.72
C ASP A 394 -6.74 5.34 -17.19
N GLN A 395 -6.54 5.11 -18.49
CA GLN A 395 -6.34 3.77 -19.02
C GLN A 395 -5.04 3.15 -18.50
N ILE A 396 -3.94 3.90 -18.45
CA ILE A 396 -2.65 3.44 -17.89
C ILE A 396 -2.79 3.10 -16.40
N LEU A 397 -3.39 3.98 -15.61
CA LEU A 397 -3.59 3.75 -14.17
C LEU A 397 -4.51 2.56 -13.90
N MET A 398 -5.58 2.41 -14.69
CA MET A 398 -6.45 1.23 -14.63
C MET A 398 -5.68 -0.03 -15.00
N LEU A 399 -4.88 -0.01 -16.07
CA LEU A 399 -4.10 -1.16 -16.52
C LEU A 399 -3.06 -1.59 -15.48
N ALA A 400 -2.33 -0.63 -14.89
CA ALA A 400 -1.40 -0.89 -13.79
C ALA A 400 -2.12 -1.52 -12.59
N LYS A 401 -3.26 -0.95 -12.17
CA LYS A 401 -4.05 -1.47 -11.07
C LYS A 401 -4.55 -2.89 -11.32
N ASN A 402 -5.03 -3.18 -12.53
CA ASN A 402 -5.53 -4.52 -12.92
C ASN A 402 -4.44 -5.59 -12.87
N ASN A 403 -3.18 -5.21 -13.10
CA ASN A 403 -2.03 -6.11 -13.07
C ASN A 403 -1.32 -6.12 -11.70
N ASN A 404 -1.94 -5.55 -10.66
CA ASN A 404 -1.37 -5.39 -9.33
C ASN A 404 -0.05 -4.59 -9.28
N TRP A 405 0.21 -3.80 -10.31
CA TRP A 405 1.29 -2.81 -10.31
C TRP A 405 0.79 -1.51 -9.72
N GLY A 406 1.69 -0.81 -9.05
CA GLY A 406 1.44 0.52 -8.53
C GLY A 406 2.23 1.52 -9.33
N LEU A 407 1.58 2.55 -9.83
CA LEU A 407 2.23 3.70 -10.45
C LEU A 407 1.57 4.93 -9.83
N CYS A 408 2.31 5.68 -9.02
CA CYS A 408 1.76 6.82 -8.29
C CYS A 408 2.76 7.94 -8.05
N LYS A 409 2.23 9.08 -7.60
CA LYS A 409 2.98 10.23 -7.10
C LYS A 409 2.87 10.32 -5.57
N GLN A 410 3.96 10.69 -4.89
CA GLN A 410 3.98 11.14 -3.50
C GLN A 410 5.00 12.29 -3.31
N HIS A 411 4.57 13.45 -2.79
CA HIS A 411 5.40 14.64 -2.51
C HIS A 411 6.42 14.99 -3.63
N ASP A 412 5.96 14.91 -4.89
CA ASP A 412 6.72 15.16 -6.13
C ASP A 412 7.65 14.04 -6.61
N PHE A 413 7.76 12.94 -5.87
CA PHE A 413 8.43 11.74 -6.32
C PHE A 413 7.46 10.75 -6.97
N LEU A 414 7.95 10.06 -8.01
CA LEU A 414 7.24 9.03 -8.75
C LEU A 414 7.63 7.65 -8.22
N TYR A 415 6.65 6.78 -8.04
CA TYR A 415 6.88 5.44 -7.52
C TYR A 415 6.26 4.35 -8.38
N LEU A 416 6.99 3.25 -8.54
CA LEU A 416 6.53 1.99 -9.13
C LEU A 416 6.52 0.89 -8.08
N PHE A 417 5.41 0.14 -7.98
CA PHE A 417 5.27 -1.02 -7.10
C PHE A 417 5.38 -2.31 -7.90
N ASN A 418 6.32 -3.18 -7.52
CA ASN A 418 6.61 -4.43 -8.21
C ASN A 418 5.91 -5.66 -7.61
N SER A 419 4.85 -5.47 -6.84
CA SER A 419 4.19 -6.45 -5.96
C SER A 419 4.82 -6.67 -4.58
N GLU A 420 6.04 -6.18 -4.34
CA GLU A 420 6.74 -6.33 -3.06
C GLU A 420 7.10 -5.00 -2.39
N TYR A 421 7.59 -4.03 -3.18
CA TYR A 421 7.96 -2.71 -2.69
C TYR A 421 7.92 -1.64 -3.79
N TRP A 422 7.99 -0.39 -3.37
CA TRP A 422 7.97 0.79 -4.22
C TRP A 422 9.41 1.23 -4.55
N SER A 423 9.72 1.45 -5.81
CA SER A 423 10.97 2.10 -6.25
C SER A 423 10.68 3.48 -6.82
N LEU A 424 11.67 4.36 -6.77
CA LEU A 424 11.61 5.62 -7.51
C LEU A 424 11.68 5.35 -9.02
N VAL A 425 11.05 6.24 -9.79
CA VAL A 425 11.12 6.29 -11.25
C VAL A 425 11.58 7.68 -11.66
N GLU A 426 12.44 7.74 -12.67
CA GLU A 426 12.87 9.02 -13.21
C GLU A 426 11.80 9.66 -14.10
N GLU A 427 11.77 10.99 -14.12
CA GLU A 427 10.79 11.76 -14.91
C GLU A 427 10.90 11.44 -16.41
N ASP A 428 12.11 11.36 -16.94
CA ASP A 428 12.36 11.11 -18.36
C ASP A 428 11.97 9.69 -18.78
N GLU A 429 12.15 8.71 -17.90
CA GLU A 429 11.71 7.33 -18.09
C GLU A 429 10.18 7.27 -18.20
N LEU A 430 9.47 7.92 -17.26
CA LEU A 430 8.01 7.98 -17.29
C LEU A 430 7.49 8.74 -18.52
N LYS A 431 8.09 9.89 -18.87
CA LYS A 431 7.71 10.67 -20.08
C LYS A 431 7.85 9.83 -21.35
N THR A 432 8.91 9.04 -21.44
CA THR A 432 9.14 8.13 -22.57
C THR A 432 8.08 7.05 -22.63
N PHE A 433 7.81 6.38 -21.50
CA PHE A 433 6.74 5.39 -21.38
C PHE A 433 5.37 5.95 -21.79
N LEU A 434 4.98 7.12 -21.27
CA LEU A 434 3.68 7.75 -21.54
C LEU A 434 3.50 8.06 -23.03
N GLY A 435 4.54 8.55 -23.71
CA GLY A 435 4.47 8.80 -25.16
C GLY A 435 4.36 7.51 -25.99
N ASN A 436 5.06 6.46 -25.58
CA ASN A 436 4.97 5.15 -26.23
C ASN A 436 3.59 4.51 -26.03
N ALA A 437 3.04 4.59 -24.81
CA ALA A 437 1.70 4.12 -24.50
C ALA A 437 0.64 4.87 -25.31
N ALA A 438 0.73 6.20 -25.39
CA ALA A 438 -0.14 7.02 -26.22
C ALA A 438 -0.11 6.60 -27.70
N SER A 439 1.08 6.27 -28.23
CA SER A 439 1.24 5.78 -29.59
C SER A 439 0.53 4.44 -29.80
N LYS A 440 0.69 3.48 -28.87
CA LYS A 440 0.01 2.17 -28.90
C LYS A 440 -1.51 2.27 -28.76
N MET A 441 -2.02 3.29 -28.08
CA MET A 441 -3.46 3.54 -27.97
C MET A 441 -4.10 4.08 -29.26
N GLY A 442 -3.32 4.30 -30.33
CA GLY A 442 -3.83 4.71 -31.65
C GLY A 442 -3.59 6.18 -32.01
N LEU A 443 -2.83 6.94 -31.20
CA LEU A 443 -2.42 8.29 -31.59
C LEU A 443 -1.29 8.25 -32.63
N ARG A 444 -1.33 9.20 -33.57
CA ARG A 444 -0.25 9.37 -34.55
C ARG A 444 1.08 9.59 -33.83
N ASN A 445 2.08 8.79 -34.19
CA ASN A 445 3.40 8.77 -33.57
C ASN A 445 4.02 10.18 -33.44
N VAL A 446 3.95 11.01 -34.49
CA VAL A 446 4.48 12.40 -34.48
C VAL A 446 3.86 13.26 -33.37
N HIS A 447 2.57 13.08 -33.06
CA HIS A 447 1.91 13.80 -31.98
C HIS A 447 2.28 13.23 -30.61
N ALA A 448 2.25 11.90 -30.47
CA ALA A 448 2.53 11.19 -29.22
C ALA A 448 3.99 11.34 -28.75
N GLN A 449 4.94 11.45 -29.68
CA GLN A 449 6.37 11.60 -29.38
C GLN A 449 6.81 13.05 -29.18
N HIS A 450 5.95 14.03 -29.46
CA HIS A 450 6.28 15.45 -29.32
C HIS A 450 6.54 15.83 -27.86
N PHE A 451 7.64 16.53 -27.58
CA PHE A 451 8.08 16.83 -26.20
C PHE A 451 7.02 17.57 -25.37
N ASN A 452 6.34 18.58 -25.93
CA ASN A 452 5.25 19.29 -25.23
C ASN A 452 4.09 18.36 -24.86
N PHE A 453 3.79 17.37 -25.69
CA PHE A 453 2.69 16.45 -25.42
C PHE A 453 3.08 15.45 -24.32
N LYS A 454 4.30 14.91 -24.36
CA LYS A 454 4.85 14.10 -23.26
C LYS A 454 4.86 14.86 -21.93
N ASP A 455 5.24 16.14 -21.95
CA ASP A 455 5.24 16.99 -20.76
C ASP A 455 3.83 17.25 -20.23
N GLN A 456 2.85 17.42 -21.11
CA GLN A 456 1.44 17.53 -20.74
C GLN A 456 0.89 16.23 -20.15
N LEU A 457 1.21 15.07 -20.74
CA LEU A 457 0.85 13.76 -20.20
C LEU A 457 1.45 13.55 -18.81
N TYR A 458 2.72 13.90 -18.64
CA TYR A 458 3.39 13.85 -17.34
C TYR A 458 2.67 14.73 -16.30
N LYS A 459 2.37 15.99 -16.64
CA LYS A 459 1.61 16.89 -15.76
C LYS A 459 0.22 16.34 -15.41
N GLN A 460 -0.48 15.76 -16.39
CA GLN A 460 -1.77 15.11 -16.17
C GLN A 460 -1.64 13.90 -15.25
N PHE A 461 -0.61 13.08 -15.45
CA PHE A 461 -0.28 11.96 -14.56
C PHE A 461 -0.05 12.44 -13.13
N MET A 462 0.76 13.50 -12.94
CA MET A 462 1.06 14.07 -11.63
C MET A 462 -0.19 14.62 -10.93
N ALA A 463 -1.22 15.02 -11.67
CA ALA A 463 -2.50 15.45 -11.14
C ALA A 463 -3.43 14.28 -10.78
N ALA A 464 -3.44 13.20 -11.57
CA ALA A 464 -4.39 12.09 -11.42
C ALA A 464 -3.88 10.96 -10.51
N ALA A 465 -2.57 10.68 -10.50
CA ALA A 465 -1.97 9.50 -9.86
C ALA A 465 -1.57 9.70 -8.39
N ASN A 466 -2.25 10.60 -7.66
CA ASN A 466 -1.91 10.86 -6.27
C ASN A 466 -2.35 9.68 -5.39
N LEU A 467 -1.41 9.05 -4.70
CA LEU A 467 -1.72 8.04 -3.70
C LEU A 467 -1.53 8.66 -2.31
N PRO A 468 -2.60 8.86 -1.52
CA PRO A 468 -2.44 9.36 -0.16
C PRO A 468 -1.55 8.39 0.61
N LYS A 469 -0.54 8.92 1.31
CA LYS A 469 0.33 8.10 2.15
C LYS A 469 -0.54 7.46 3.23
N PRO A 470 -0.56 6.13 3.35
CA PRO A 470 -1.24 5.48 4.45
C PRO A 470 -0.59 5.93 5.77
N GLU A 471 -1.40 6.37 6.72
CA GLU A 471 -0.93 6.71 8.05
C GLU A 471 -0.40 5.44 8.70
N GLN A 472 0.92 5.36 8.89
CA GLN A 472 1.49 4.26 9.64
C GLN A 472 1.40 4.56 11.13
N PRO A 473 0.94 3.59 11.95
CA PRO A 473 0.89 3.76 13.38
C PRO A 473 2.28 4.11 13.91
N LYS A 474 2.35 5.05 14.86
CA LYS A 474 3.63 5.53 15.40
C LYS A 474 4.46 4.43 16.04
N ASP A 475 3.82 3.38 16.54
CA ASP A 475 4.46 2.30 17.29
C ASP A 475 4.72 1.04 16.47
N VAL A 476 4.49 1.08 15.14
CA VAL A 476 4.70 -0.06 14.25
C VAL A 476 5.95 0.19 13.39
N ILE A 477 6.86 -0.77 13.40
CA ILE A 477 8.07 -0.76 12.55
C ILE A 477 7.95 -1.90 11.55
N ASN A 478 7.91 -1.54 10.27
CA ASN A 478 7.85 -2.51 9.16
C ASN A 478 9.22 -2.61 8.49
N ILE A 479 9.71 -3.83 8.31
CA ILE A 479 10.99 -4.14 7.65
C ILE A 479 10.70 -5.08 6.49
N ASN A 480 10.99 -4.67 5.26
CA ASN A 480 10.64 -5.45 4.08
C ASN A 480 11.76 -6.42 3.67
N LEU A 481 11.45 -7.70 3.49
CA LEU A 481 12.39 -8.79 3.15
C LEU A 481 11.90 -9.54 1.89
N LYS A 482 12.66 -10.52 1.39
CA LYS A 482 12.25 -11.30 0.19
C LYS A 482 11.01 -12.18 0.39
N ASN A 483 10.70 -12.59 1.62
CA ASN A 483 9.57 -13.46 1.92
C ASN A 483 8.37 -12.75 2.55
N GLY A 484 8.44 -11.43 2.77
CA GLY A 484 7.33 -10.63 3.30
C GLY A 484 7.77 -9.36 4.01
N THR A 485 6.82 -8.70 4.66
CA THR A 485 7.06 -7.52 5.50
C THR A 485 7.04 -7.94 6.96
N PHE A 486 8.19 -7.82 7.63
CA PHE A 486 8.34 -8.13 9.04
C PHE A 486 7.90 -6.93 9.89
N GLU A 487 6.81 -7.13 10.62
CA GLU A 487 6.20 -6.14 11.49
C GLU A 487 6.70 -6.34 12.93
N VAL A 488 7.17 -5.25 13.54
CA VAL A 488 7.59 -5.18 14.95
C VAL A 488 6.67 -4.22 15.67
N THR A 489 5.98 -4.73 16.70
CA THR A 489 5.06 -3.97 17.55
C THR A 489 5.38 -4.17 19.03
N PRO A 490 4.85 -3.33 19.94
CA PRO A 490 4.97 -3.57 21.38
C PRO A 490 4.39 -4.92 21.85
N ASN A 491 3.46 -5.51 21.10
CA ASN A 491 2.74 -6.73 21.46
C ASN A 491 3.34 -8.01 20.85
N GLY A 492 4.37 -7.88 20.01
CA GLY A 492 5.01 -9.00 19.32
C GLY A 492 5.38 -8.68 17.88
N ASN A 493 6.07 -9.65 17.26
CA ASN A 493 6.58 -9.53 15.90
C ASN A 493 5.88 -10.56 15.00
N LYS A 494 5.64 -10.20 13.74
CA LYS A 494 5.00 -11.10 12.77
C LYS A 494 5.53 -10.84 11.36
N LEU A 495 5.73 -11.92 10.59
CA LEU A 495 5.96 -11.80 9.15
C LEU A 495 4.60 -11.79 8.43
N ASN A 496 4.28 -10.67 7.77
CA ASN A 496 3.08 -10.51 6.98
C ASN A 496 3.40 -10.63 5.47
N PRO A 497 2.42 -11.05 4.63
CA PRO A 497 2.55 -10.91 3.18
C PRO A 497 2.77 -9.44 2.78
N PHE A 498 3.37 -9.22 1.61
CA PHE A 498 3.55 -7.86 1.09
C PHE A 498 2.21 -7.15 0.93
N ASN A 499 2.13 -5.94 1.48
CA ASN A 499 0.98 -5.08 1.32
C ASN A 499 1.41 -3.79 0.63
N ARG A 500 0.79 -3.51 -0.53
CA ARG A 500 1.01 -2.27 -1.29
C ARG A 500 0.77 -1.03 -0.43
N SER A 501 -0.19 -1.11 0.49
CA SER A 501 -0.55 -0.05 1.43
C SER A 501 0.46 0.14 2.57
N ASP A 502 1.49 -0.69 2.69
CA ASP A 502 2.59 -0.41 3.64
C ASP A 502 3.56 0.64 3.09
N PHE A 503 3.48 0.95 1.80
CA PHE A 503 4.34 1.91 1.11
C PHE A 503 5.83 1.72 1.42
N MET A 504 6.27 0.46 1.45
CA MET A 504 7.69 0.12 1.67
C MET A 504 8.49 0.58 0.45
N THR A 505 9.48 1.45 0.64
CA THR A 505 10.32 1.99 -0.45
C THR A 505 11.67 1.28 -0.60
N TYR A 506 11.82 0.15 0.09
CA TYR A 506 13.02 -0.67 0.08
C TYR A 506 12.66 -2.13 0.32
N GLN A 507 13.61 -3.01 0.03
CA GLN A 507 13.57 -4.43 0.39
C GLN A 507 14.98 -4.90 0.72
N LEU A 508 15.11 -5.72 1.77
CA LEU A 508 16.36 -6.38 2.14
C LEU A 508 16.59 -7.61 1.23
N PRO A 509 17.84 -7.92 0.83
CA PRO A 509 18.11 -8.88 -0.24
C PRO A 509 18.05 -10.36 0.17
N PHE A 510 17.49 -10.68 1.33
CA PHE A 510 17.41 -12.04 1.89
C PHE A 510 16.03 -12.30 2.52
N GLU A 511 15.74 -13.57 2.80
CA GLU A 511 14.51 -14.01 3.47
C GLU A 511 14.71 -14.06 4.98
N TYR A 512 13.69 -13.69 5.75
CA TYR A 512 13.69 -13.89 7.19
C TYR A 512 13.46 -15.36 7.54
N ASP A 513 14.34 -15.92 8.37
CA ASP A 513 14.22 -17.26 8.95
C ASP A 513 14.48 -17.15 10.46
N PRO A 514 13.47 -17.45 11.31
CA PRO A 514 13.61 -17.35 12.77
C PRO A 514 14.66 -18.30 13.36
N GLU A 515 14.97 -19.41 12.69
CA GLU A 515 15.93 -20.41 13.17
C GLU A 515 17.36 -20.18 12.63
N ALA A 516 17.53 -19.19 11.73
CA ALA A 516 18.82 -18.88 11.15
C ALA A 516 19.83 -18.41 12.21
N LYS A 517 21.05 -18.94 12.11
CA LYS A 517 22.19 -18.62 12.98
C LYS A 517 23.30 -17.96 12.16
N ALA A 518 24.16 -17.21 12.84
CA ALA A 518 25.32 -16.55 12.23
C ALA A 518 26.63 -16.86 13.00
N PRO A 519 27.06 -18.14 13.04
CA PRO A 519 28.24 -18.54 13.81
C PRO A 519 29.55 -17.87 13.35
N ILE A 520 29.77 -17.68 12.05
CA ILE A 520 30.98 -17.03 11.52
C ILE A 520 30.97 -15.55 11.88
N PHE A 521 29.83 -14.87 11.71
CA PHE A 521 29.66 -13.48 12.13
C PHE A 521 29.87 -13.30 13.64
N ASN A 522 29.31 -14.18 14.46
CA ASN A 522 29.48 -14.13 15.91
C ASN A 522 30.94 -14.34 16.33
N ALA A 523 31.65 -15.28 15.69
CA ALA A 523 33.07 -15.50 15.92
C ALA A 523 33.90 -14.27 15.53
N TYR A 524 33.59 -13.67 14.38
CA TYR A 524 34.17 -12.41 13.92
C TYR A 524 33.96 -11.29 14.95
N LEU A 525 32.73 -11.04 15.38
CA LEU A 525 32.40 -9.99 16.36
C LEU A 525 33.13 -10.21 17.69
N ASN A 526 33.14 -11.45 18.20
CA ASN A 526 33.84 -11.78 19.43
C ASN A 526 35.35 -11.54 19.35
N LYS A 527 35.94 -11.66 18.14
CA LYS A 527 37.35 -11.41 17.90
C LYS A 527 37.66 -9.92 17.86
N VAL A 528 36.89 -9.13 17.10
CA VAL A 528 37.20 -7.70 16.85
C VAL A 528 36.64 -6.76 17.91
N LEU A 529 35.57 -7.15 18.59
CA LEU A 529 34.88 -6.40 19.65
C LEU A 529 34.44 -7.37 20.76
N PRO A 530 35.36 -7.85 21.61
CA PRO A 530 35.05 -8.86 22.63
C PRO A 530 34.06 -8.37 23.71
N GLU A 531 34.02 -7.05 23.98
CA GLU A 531 33.08 -6.46 24.94
C GLU A 531 31.63 -6.58 24.45
N LYS A 532 30.81 -7.34 25.18
CA LYS A 532 29.40 -7.58 24.81
C LYS A 532 28.54 -6.32 24.79
N ALA A 533 28.84 -5.32 25.62
CA ALA A 533 28.12 -4.05 25.58
C ALA A 533 28.29 -3.34 24.23
N LEU A 534 29.50 -3.35 23.65
CA LEU A 534 29.76 -2.76 22.33
C LEU A 534 29.03 -3.51 21.20
N GLN A 535 29.03 -4.85 21.25
CA GLN A 535 28.23 -5.66 20.32
C GLN A 535 26.73 -5.33 20.44
N ASN A 536 26.23 -5.17 21.66
CA ASN A 536 24.83 -4.82 21.88
C ASN A 536 24.47 -3.45 21.30
N ILE A 537 25.35 -2.45 21.46
CA ILE A 537 25.19 -1.11 20.89
C ILE A 537 25.18 -1.18 19.35
N LEU A 538 26.03 -2.00 18.73
CA LEU A 538 26.02 -2.19 17.27
C LEU A 538 24.69 -2.78 16.80
N ALA A 539 24.21 -3.86 17.44
CA ALA A 539 22.92 -4.46 17.09
C ALA A 539 21.76 -3.47 17.25
N GLU A 540 21.76 -2.73 18.36
CA GLU A 540 20.76 -1.68 18.64
C GLU A 540 20.81 -0.57 17.60
N TYR A 541 22.00 -0.14 17.18
CA TYR A 541 22.14 0.90 16.15
C TYR A 541 21.67 0.42 14.77
N LEU A 542 21.99 -0.82 14.38
CA LEU A 542 21.45 -1.39 13.15
C LEU A 542 19.93 -1.58 13.21
N GLY A 543 19.37 -1.88 14.39
CA GLY A 543 17.92 -1.86 14.61
C GLY A 543 17.34 -0.45 14.50
N TYR A 544 18.05 0.55 15.06
CA TYR A 544 17.66 1.96 15.04
C TYR A 544 17.51 2.54 13.62
N VAL A 545 18.23 1.98 12.64
CA VAL A 545 18.11 2.33 11.22
C VAL A 545 16.68 2.18 10.70
N PHE A 546 15.92 1.21 11.20
CA PHE A 546 14.53 0.99 10.80
C PHE A 546 13.52 1.86 11.56
N ILE A 547 13.95 2.55 12.62
CA ILE A 547 13.06 3.34 13.47
C ILE A 547 12.96 4.78 12.95
N ARG A 548 11.72 5.21 12.68
CA ARG A 548 11.44 6.59 12.27
C ARG A 548 11.59 7.56 13.46
N PRO A 549 12.01 8.81 13.23
CA PRO A 549 12.09 9.82 14.29
C PRO A 549 10.76 10.07 15.03
N SER A 550 9.63 9.84 14.38
CA SER A 550 8.28 9.94 14.98
C SER A 550 7.98 8.87 16.03
N THR A 551 8.71 7.75 16.00
CA THR A 551 8.56 6.61 16.92
C THR A 551 9.55 6.73 18.07
N LEU A 552 10.84 6.93 17.76
CA LEU A 552 11.90 7.09 18.75
C LEU A 552 13.02 8.00 18.21
N LYS A 553 13.25 9.12 18.89
CA LYS A 553 14.29 10.11 18.54
C LYS A 553 15.42 10.05 19.57
N LEU A 554 16.50 9.32 19.26
CA LEU A 554 17.67 9.18 20.15
C LEU A 554 18.79 10.19 19.84
N GLU A 555 18.76 10.82 18.65
CA GLU A 555 19.75 11.81 18.21
C GLU A 555 21.20 11.30 18.25
N LYS A 556 21.46 10.09 17.72
CA LYS A 556 22.80 9.47 17.73
C LYS A 556 23.31 9.13 16.33
N THR A 557 24.59 9.42 16.08
CA THR A 557 25.41 8.91 14.98
C THR A 557 26.40 7.87 15.51
N LEU A 558 26.70 6.84 14.73
CA LEU A 558 27.66 5.80 15.09
C LEU A 558 29.01 6.05 14.42
N LEU A 559 30.09 6.08 15.21
CA LEU A 559 31.46 6.16 14.73
C LEU A 559 32.21 4.89 15.13
N LEU A 560 32.81 4.21 14.15
CA LEU A 560 33.71 3.08 14.39
C LEU A 560 35.14 3.58 14.22
N TYR A 561 35.85 3.70 15.34
CA TYR A 561 37.16 4.36 15.40
C TYR A 561 38.30 3.34 15.52
N GLY A 562 39.39 3.47 14.75
CA GLY A 562 40.63 2.71 14.99
C GLY A 562 41.62 2.72 13.82
N SER A 563 42.88 2.35 14.08
CA SER A 563 44.04 2.56 13.19
C SER A 563 44.16 1.63 11.96
N GLY A 564 43.12 0.87 11.61
CA GLY A 564 43.14 -0.13 10.53
C GLY A 564 43.39 -1.56 11.01
N ALA A 565 43.33 -2.53 10.09
CA ALA A 565 43.53 -3.97 10.37
C ALA A 565 42.74 -4.56 11.56
N ASN A 566 41.59 -3.96 11.89
CA ASN A 566 40.78 -4.30 13.08
C ASN A 566 39.37 -4.78 12.72
N GLY A 567 39.12 -5.10 11.45
CA GLY A 567 37.86 -5.69 11.01
C GLY A 567 36.73 -4.72 10.69
N LYS A 568 36.91 -3.39 10.79
CA LYS A 568 35.88 -2.39 10.42
C LYS A 568 35.37 -2.53 8.98
N SER A 569 36.25 -2.83 8.02
CA SER A 569 35.86 -3.03 6.62
C SER A 569 34.96 -4.24 6.42
N VAL A 570 35.23 -5.33 7.16
CA VAL A 570 34.38 -6.54 7.14
C VAL A 570 32.97 -6.20 7.66
N PHE A 571 32.87 -5.45 8.77
CA PHE A 571 31.57 -5.01 9.29
C PHE A 571 30.80 -4.16 8.29
N TYR A 572 31.50 -3.20 7.65
CA TYR A 572 30.93 -2.33 6.62
C TYR A 572 30.36 -3.14 5.44
N GLU A 573 31.11 -4.11 4.90
CA GLU A 573 30.64 -4.98 3.79
C GLU A 573 29.40 -5.80 4.18
N ILE A 574 29.39 -6.34 5.40
CA ILE A 574 28.24 -7.11 5.93
C ILE A 574 27.02 -6.21 6.08
N VAL A 575 27.14 -5.02 6.68
CA VAL A 575 26.03 -4.09 6.87
C VAL A 575 25.47 -3.60 5.53
N ARG A 576 26.35 -3.25 4.58
CA ARG A 576 25.94 -2.84 3.23
C ARG A 576 25.15 -3.95 2.52
N SER A 577 25.61 -5.20 2.63
CA SER A 577 24.93 -6.35 2.03
C SER A 577 23.65 -6.73 2.76
N LEU A 578 23.62 -6.62 4.09
CA LEU A 578 22.43 -6.84 4.92
C LEU A 578 21.33 -5.83 4.55
N LEU A 579 21.67 -4.55 4.46
CA LEU A 579 20.69 -3.52 4.13
C LEU A 579 20.35 -3.48 2.64
N GLY A 580 21.23 -3.98 1.77
CA GLY A 580 21.14 -3.89 0.32
C GLY A 580 21.79 -2.60 -0.19
N GLU A 581 22.62 -2.71 -1.23
CA GLU A 581 23.44 -1.59 -1.74
C GLU A 581 22.59 -0.39 -2.17
N GLN A 582 21.42 -0.66 -2.76
CA GLN A 582 20.46 0.34 -3.18
C GLN A 582 19.84 1.12 -2.01
N ASN A 583 19.89 0.58 -0.79
CA ASN A 583 19.39 1.21 0.43
C ASN A 583 20.48 1.95 1.22
N THR A 584 21.73 1.88 0.76
CA THR A 584 22.89 2.53 1.37
C THR A 584 23.46 3.68 0.52
N SER A 585 24.25 4.54 1.15
CA SER A 585 24.99 5.66 0.55
C SER A 585 26.29 5.91 1.31
N GLU A 586 27.25 6.65 0.75
CA GLU A 586 28.63 6.72 1.26
C GLU A 586 29.21 8.14 1.25
N PHE A 587 28.36 9.15 1.43
CA PHE A 587 28.82 10.54 1.43
C PHE A 587 29.52 10.88 2.75
N SER A 588 30.68 11.54 2.66
CA SER A 588 31.40 12.02 3.84
C SER A 588 30.58 13.04 4.63
N LEU A 589 30.88 13.18 5.92
CA LEU A 589 30.17 14.14 6.77
C LEU A 589 30.35 15.59 6.28
N GLN A 590 31.53 15.91 5.75
CA GLN A 590 31.80 17.21 5.14
C GLN A 590 30.87 17.49 3.95
N SER A 591 30.70 16.51 3.05
CA SER A 591 29.81 16.63 1.89
C SER A 591 28.35 16.81 2.29
N LEU A 592 27.88 16.08 3.31
CA LEU A 592 26.51 16.20 3.81
C LEU A 592 26.24 17.52 4.53
N THR A 593 27.25 18.12 5.14
CA THR A 593 27.10 19.37 5.91
C THR A 593 27.48 20.63 5.12
N ASN A 594 27.83 20.52 3.84
CA ASN A 594 28.17 21.68 3.03
C ASN A 594 26.96 22.61 2.78
N GLU A 595 27.21 23.86 2.38
CA GLU A 595 26.14 24.85 2.19
C GLU A 595 25.27 24.55 0.94
N ASN A 596 25.83 23.91 -0.09
CA ASN A 596 25.16 23.69 -1.38
C ASN A 596 24.01 22.66 -1.31
N GLY A 597 24.08 21.69 -0.40
CA GLY A 597 23.00 20.73 -0.16
C GLY A 597 22.80 19.64 -1.20
N TYR A 598 23.72 19.51 -2.18
CA TYR A 598 23.62 18.52 -3.26
C TYR A 598 23.65 17.07 -2.76
N PHE A 599 24.63 16.74 -1.92
CA PHE A 599 24.79 15.38 -1.40
C PHE A 599 23.69 15.00 -0.39
N ARG A 600 23.08 15.99 0.28
CA ARG A 600 21.92 15.74 1.16
C ARG A 600 20.72 15.22 0.39
N ALA A 601 20.49 15.67 -0.83
CA ALA A 601 19.41 15.14 -1.66
C ALA A 601 19.59 13.64 -1.95
N MET A 602 20.83 13.16 -2.04
CA MET A 602 21.17 11.80 -2.42
C MET A 602 20.99 10.76 -1.29
N ILE A 603 20.80 11.21 -0.05
CA ILE A 603 20.51 10.33 1.09
C ILE A 603 19.00 10.21 1.38
N ALA A 604 18.17 10.79 0.53
CA ALA A 604 16.72 10.60 0.55
C ALA A 604 16.35 9.14 0.29
N ASN A 605 15.36 8.61 1.00
CA ASN A 605 14.89 7.21 0.90
C ASN A 605 15.96 6.12 1.13
N LYS A 606 17.17 6.50 1.58
CA LYS A 606 18.20 5.56 2.02
C LYS A 606 17.98 5.20 3.49
N LEU A 607 18.33 3.98 3.87
CA LEU A 607 18.31 3.52 5.26
C LEU A 607 19.52 4.07 6.03
N VAL A 608 20.71 3.97 5.43
CA VAL A 608 21.96 4.39 6.05
C VAL A 608 22.89 5.08 5.06
N ASN A 609 23.61 6.09 5.55
CA ASN A 609 24.79 6.63 4.93
C ASN A 609 25.98 6.12 5.75
N TYR A 610 26.70 5.15 5.19
CA TYR A 610 27.86 4.53 5.82
C TYR A 610 29.11 4.93 5.03
N ALA A 611 29.85 5.92 5.54
CA ALA A 611 31.05 6.44 4.88
C ALA A 611 32.33 6.19 5.68
N SER A 612 33.49 6.32 5.04
CA SER A 612 34.81 6.10 5.66
C SER A 612 35.53 7.40 6.06
N GLU A 613 34.87 8.55 5.87
CA GLU A 613 35.47 9.86 6.09
C GLU A 613 34.56 10.81 6.86
N ILE A 614 35.11 11.33 7.97
CA ILE A 614 34.47 12.37 8.78
C ILE A 614 35.33 13.65 8.87
N ASN A 615 36.58 13.61 8.41
CA ASN A 615 37.51 14.74 8.46
C ASN A 615 37.06 15.90 7.56
N GLY A 616 37.41 17.12 7.95
CA GLY A 616 37.13 18.34 7.19
C GLY A 616 36.28 19.36 7.94
N LYS A 617 36.02 20.51 7.30
CA LYS A 617 35.21 21.58 7.88
C LYS A 617 33.74 21.19 7.86
N LEU A 618 33.13 21.06 9.03
CA LEU A 618 31.72 20.70 9.18
C LEU A 618 30.87 21.87 9.66
N VAL A 619 29.65 21.96 9.14
CA VAL A 619 28.64 22.91 9.63
C VAL A 619 27.86 22.24 10.76
N ALA A 620 28.22 22.58 12.00
CA ALA A 620 27.68 21.92 13.20
C ALA A 620 26.14 22.00 13.32
N SER A 621 25.51 23.08 12.86
CA SER A 621 24.04 23.19 12.85
C SER A 621 23.39 22.14 11.94
N ILE A 622 23.89 21.97 10.71
CA ILE A 622 23.39 20.98 9.74
C ILE A 622 23.65 19.56 10.25
N PHE A 623 24.84 19.29 10.81
CA PHE A 623 25.13 18.00 11.45
C PHE A 623 24.11 17.68 12.55
N LYS A 624 23.82 18.65 13.42
CA LYS A 624 22.86 18.49 14.52
C LYS A 624 21.45 18.17 14.01
N GLN A 625 21.01 18.83 12.95
CA GLN A 625 19.73 18.55 12.27
C GLN A 625 19.71 17.15 11.67
N LEU A 626 20.76 16.77 10.91
CA LEU A 626 20.88 15.47 10.27
C LEU A 626 20.77 14.33 11.30
N VAL A 627 21.57 14.38 12.36
CA VAL A 627 21.56 13.33 13.41
C VAL A 627 20.26 13.29 14.20
N SER A 628 19.62 14.44 14.42
CA SER A 628 18.32 14.50 15.09
C SER A 628 17.19 13.94 14.21
N GLY A 629 17.35 13.86 12.89
CA GLY A 629 16.26 13.47 11.99
C GLY A 629 15.28 14.62 11.73
N GLU A 630 15.75 15.86 11.84
CA GLU A 630 14.95 17.07 11.60
C GLU A 630 14.88 17.40 10.11
N PRO A 631 13.79 18.05 9.64
CA PRO A 631 13.71 18.52 8.26
C PRO A 631 14.92 19.38 7.88
N VAL A 632 15.58 19.06 6.77
CA VAL A 632 16.78 19.74 6.30
C VAL A 632 16.63 20.17 4.85
N GLU A 633 17.18 21.32 4.48
CA GLU A 633 17.17 21.80 3.10
C GLU A 633 18.12 20.97 2.23
N ALA A 634 17.62 20.51 1.09
CA ALA A 634 18.35 19.77 0.08
C ALA A 634 18.05 20.32 -1.32
N ARG A 635 18.96 20.08 -2.26
CA ARG A 635 18.82 20.56 -3.63
C ARG A 635 19.49 19.58 -4.59
N LEU A 636 18.87 19.28 -5.74
CA LEU A 636 19.56 18.58 -6.82
C LEU A 636 20.35 19.58 -7.69
N PRO A 637 21.44 19.17 -8.36
CA PRO A 637 22.12 20.03 -9.34
C PRO A 637 21.10 20.64 -10.33
N TYR A 638 21.11 21.97 -10.46
CA TYR A 638 20.16 22.73 -11.29
C TYR A 638 18.67 22.64 -10.89
N GLY A 639 18.31 21.89 -9.84
CA GLY A 639 16.95 21.77 -9.32
C GLY A 639 16.53 22.92 -8.38
N ARG A 640 15.25 22.95 -8.03
CA ARG A 640 14.72 23.83 -6.97
C ARG A 640 15.05 23.26 -5.58
N PRO A 641 15.34 24.10 -4.58
CA PRO A 641 15.48 23.63 -3.19
C PRO A 641 14.19 22.99 -2.70
N PHE A 642 14.33 21.96 -1.87
CA PHE A 642 13.22 21.27 -1.20
C PHE A 642 13.61 20.84 0.21
N THR A 643 12.61 20.52 1.02
CA THR A 643 12.81 20.07 2.40
C THR A 643 12.82 18.55 2.47
N LEU A 644 13.93 17.99 2.92
CA LEU A 644 14.10 16.56 3.14
C LEU A 644 13.69 16.19 4.56
N THR A 645 12.67 15.34 4.72
CA THR A 645 12.08 14.97 6.02
C THR A 645 12.33 13.51 6.42
N GLN A 646 12.67 12.65 5.46
CA GLN A 646 12.99 11.23 5.68
C GLN A 646 14.26 10.88 4.91
N TYR A 647 15.29 10.47 5.62
CA TYR A 647 16.62 10.22 5.07
C TYR A 647 17.43 9.28 5.97
N ALA A 648 18.56 8.83 5.44
CA ALA A 648 19.41 7.86 6.08
C ALA A 648 19.91 8.24 7.49
N LYS A 649 20.05 7.24 8.36
CA LYS A 649 20.89 7.33 9.57
C LYS A 649 22.37 7.35 9.18
N LEU A 650 23.22 7.81 10.08
CA LEU A 650 24.64 8.05 9.77
C LEU A 650 25.55 7.09 10.54
N ILE A 651 26.40 6.38 9.79
CA ILE A 651 27.49 5.56 10.32
C ILE A 651 28.79 6.01 9.64
N PHE A 652 29.88 6.12 10.41
CA PHE A 652 31.19 6.40 9.83
C PHE A 652 32.26 5.47 10.37
N ASN A 653 33.07 4.92 9.48
CA ASN A 653 34.39 4.40 9.84
C ASN A 653 35.36 5.58 9.85
N CYS A 654 36.21 5.67 10.87
CA CYS A 654 37.19 6.75 10.97
C CYS A 654 38.48 6.30 11.65
N ASN A 655 39.59 6.85 11.18
CA ASN A 655 40.91 6.69 11.82
C ASN A 655 41.30 7.95 12.60
N GLU A 656 40.70 9.09 12.24
CA GLU A 656 40.86 10.37 12.88
C GLU A 656 39.48 11.00 13.09
N LEU A 657 39.34 11.74 14.18
CA LEU A 657 38.12 12.48 14.50
C LEU A 657 38.29 13.96 14.14
N PRO A 658 37.20 14.68 13.79
CA PRO A 658 37.29 16.09 13.41
C PRO A 658 37.81 16.96 14.55
N LYS A 659 38.81 17.81 14.28
CA LYS A 659 39.45 18.64 15.32
C LYS A 659 38.82 20.03 15.49
N ASP A 660 38.35 20.64 14.39
CA ASP A 660 37.70 21.96 14.43
C ASP A 660 36.18 21.82 14.57
N VAL A 661 35.73 21.67 15.81
CA VAL A 661 34.33 21.34 16.12
C VAL A 661 33.70 22.26 17.17
N GLU A 662 32.36 22.23 17.20
CA GLU A 662 31.59 22.92 18.23
C GLU A 662 31.84 22.29 19.60
N GLN A 663 32.32 23.09 20.55
CA GLN A 663 32.64 22.66 21.91
C GLN A 663 31.41 22.76 22.82
N THR A 664 30.38 21.97 22.55
CA THR A 664 29.15 21.93 23.37
C THR A 664 28.67 20.52 23.61
N GLU A 665 28.06 20.28 24.78
CA GLU A 665 27.38 19.00 25.08
C GLU A 665 26.29 18.66 24.05
N ALA A 666 25.63 19.67 23.47
CA ALA A 666 24.69 19.45 22.38
C ALA A 666 25.37 18.78 21.18
N TYR A 667 26.59 19.16 20.84
CA TYR A 667 27.36 18.52 19.77
C TYR A 667 27.85 17.12 20.18
N PHE A 668 28.55 16.99 21.30
CA PHE A 668 29.20 15.72 21.68
C PHE A 668 28.22 14.60 22.05
N ARG A 669 27.05 14.92 22.62
CA ARG A 669 26.04 13.90 22.95
C ARG A 669 25.50 13.17 21.72
N ARG A 670 25.74 13.66 20.49
CA ARG A 670 25.30 13.02 19.25
C ARG A 670 26.15 11.84 18.83
N PHE A 671 27.36 11.68 19.38
CA PHE A 671 28.25 10.58 18.99
C PHE A 671 28.10 9.36 19.88
N ILE A 672 28.07 8.19 19.25
CA ILE A 672 28.41 6.89 19.84
C ILE A 672 29.74 6.49 19.19
N ILE A 673 30.83 6.54 19.95
CA ILE A 673 32.17 6.20 19.45
C ILE A 673 32.53 4.82 19.97
N ILE A 674 32.63 3.85 19.05
CA ILE A 674 33.06 2.49 19.37
C ILE A 674 34.50 2.31 18.92
N PRO A 675 35.46 2.17 19.86
CA PRO A 675 36.86 1.94 19.51
C PRO A 675 37.08 0.47 19.12
N PHE A 676 37.60 0.23 17.92
CA PHE A 676 38.07 -1.05 17.42
C PHE A 676 39.58 -1.16 17.67
N GLU A 677 39.93 -1.53 18.91
CA GLU A 677 41.31 -1.55 19.42
C GLU A 677 42.07 -2.84 19.07
N VAL A 678 41.35 -3.92 18.77
CA VAL A 678 41.97 -5.22 18.42
C VAL A 678 42.57 -5.15 17.02
N THR A 679 43.89 -5.29 16.93
CA THR A 679 44.60 -5.43 15.64
C THR A 679 44.74 -6.90 15.28
N ILE A 680 44.31 -7.28 14.08
CA ILE A 680 44.35 -8.65 13.58
C ILE A 680 45.68 -8.88 12.86
N PRO A 681 46.52 -9.84 13.32
CA PRO A 681 47.78 -10.16 12.66
C PRO A 681 47.58 -10.60 11.21
N GLU A 682 48.50 -10.22 10.30
CA GLU A 682 48.37 -10.47 8.85
C GLU A 682 48.10 -11.94 8.51
N GLN A 683 48.77 -12.87 9.20
CA GLN A 683 48.60 -14.31 9.03
C GLN A 683 47.22 -14.85 9.44
N GLU A 684 46.46 -14.10 10.24
CA GLU A 684 45.11 -14.44 10.67
C GLU A 684 44.02 -13.68 9.90
N GLN A 685 44.40 -12.81 8.95
CA GLN A 685 43.46 -12.03 8.16
C GLN A 685 42.86 -12.87 7.03
N ASP A 686 41.61 -13.27 7.21
CA ASP A 686 40.81 -13.86 6.14
C ASP A 686 40.18 -12.78 5.25
N LYS A 687 40.78 -12.54 4.08
CA LYS A 687 40.31 -11.55 3.11
C LYS A 687 38.94 -11.86 2.50
N GLN A 688 38.42 -13.09 2.67
CA GLN A 688 37.11 -13.51 2.17
C GLN A 688 36.06 -13.64 3.29
N LEU A 689 36.39 -13.22 4.51
CA LEU A 689 35.53 -13.41 5.68
C LEU A 689 34.16 -12.77 5.49
N ALA A 690 34.10 -11.54 4.96
CA ALA A 690 32.85 -10.84 4.71
C ALA A 690 31.98 -11.62 3.72
N GLN A 691 32.55 -12.08 2.61
CA GLN A 691 31.84 -12.82 1.57
C GLN A 691 31.29 -14.15 2.09
N LYS A 692 32.02 -14.85 2.97
CA LYS A 692 31.55 -16.08 3.62
C LYS A 692 30.31 -15.84 4.49
N ILE A 693 30.29 -14.74 5.24
CA ILE A 693 29.15 -14.33 6.07
C ILE A 693 27.98 -13.89 5.19
N ILE A 694 28.22 -13.03 4.20
CA ILE A 694 27.19 -12.48 3.30
C ILE A 694 26.48 -13.60 2.54
N LYS A 695 27.21 -14.61 2.08
CA LYS A 695 26.63 -15.71 1.29
C LYS A 695 25.67 -16.59 2.10
N ASN A 696 25.91 -16.77 3.40
CA ASN A 696 25.26 -17.85 4.16
C ASN A 696 24.55 -17.42 5.45
N GLU A 697 24.85 -16.24 6.01
CA GLU A 697 24.46 -15.90 7.39
C GLU A 697 23.60 -14.63 7.52
N LEU A 698 23.26 -13.92 6.44
CA LEU A 698 22.53 -12.64 6.53
C LEU A 698 21.23 -12.73 7.34
N SER A 699 20.45 -13.82 7.20
CA SER A 699 19.24 -14.03 7.99
C SER A 699 19.54 -14.19 9.50
N GLY A 700 20.62 -14.89 9.85
CA GLY A 700 21.09 -15.00 11.23
C GLY A 700 21.66 -13.68 11.79
N VAL A 701 22.36 -12.90 10.96
CA VAL A 701 22.82 -11.54 11.31
C VAL A 701 21.62 -10.64 11.56
N PHE A 702 20.57 -10.76 10.75
CA PHE A 702 19.32 -10.02 10.93
C PHE A 702 18.62 -10.40 12.25
N ASN A 703 18.60 -11.68 12.63
CA ASN A 703 18.09 -12.11 13.93
C ASN A 703 18.84 -11.44 15.10
N TRP A 704 20.16 -11.29 14.98
CA TRP A 704 20.97 -10.54 15.95
C TRP A 704 20.60 -9.03 15.98
N VAL A 705 20.33 -8.43 14.82
CA VAL A 705 19.81 -7.05 14.72
C VAL A 705 18.42 -6.91 15.37
N LEU A 706 17.51 -7.87 15.15
CA LEU A 706 16.18 -7.86 15.77
C LEU A 706 16.24 -7.95 17.29
N GLN A 707 17.19 -8.71 17.85
CA GLN A 707 17.44 -8.72 19.30
C GLN A 707 17.88 -7.33 19.80
N GLY A 708 18.74 -6.65 19.05
CA GLY A 708 19.13 -5.26 19.33
C GLY A 708 17.96 -4.29 19.25
N LEU A 709 17.15 -4.38 18.20
CA LEU A 709 15.94 -3.58 18.03
C LEU A 709 14.97 -3.77 19.22
N GLY A 710 14.73 -5.03 19.62
CA GLY A 710 13.89 -5.35 20.77
C GLY A 710 14.39 -4.72 22.07
N ARG A 711 15.70 -4.84 22.36
CA ARG A 711 16.32 -4.17 23.53
C ARG A 711 16.15 -2.65 23.47
N LEU A 712 16.38 -2.05 22.30
CA LEU A 712 16.30 -0.60 22.11
C LEU A 712 14.87 -0.07 22.34
N LEU A 713 13.86 -0.75 21.81
CA LEU A 713 12.46 -0.38 21.98
C LEU A 713 12.00 -0.51 23.45
N GLN A 714 12.47 -1.55 24.14
CA GLN A 714 12.18 -1.75 25.56
C GLN A 714 12.81 -0.66 26.44
N LYS A 715 14.10 -0.39 26.22
CA LYS A 715 14.89 0.52 27.06
C LYS A 715 14.70 1.99 26.69
N LYS A 716 14.38 2.29 25.43
CA LYS A 716 14.33 3.65 24.84
C LYS A 716 15.64 4.44 24.93
N HIS A 717 16.77 3.75 25.13
CA HIS A 717 18.13 4.28 25.07
C HIS A 717 19.09 3.15 24.66
N PHE A 718 20.25 3.52 24.13
CA PHE A 718 21.31 2.56 23.81
C PHE A 718 21.89 1.96 25.09
N THR A 719 22.38 0.73 25.01
CA THR A 719 23.14 0.09 26.07
C THR A 719 24.32 0.97 26.48
N GLU A 720 24.51 1.14 27.80
CA GLU A 720 25.60 1.92 28.35
C GLU A 720 26.91 1.11 28.32
N SER A 721 28.02 1.79 28.02
CA SER A 721 29.38 1.23 28.07
C SER A 721 30.34 2.33 28.50
N GLU A 722 31.17 2.02 29.50
CA GLU A 722 32.21 2.94 29.98
C GLU A 722 33.23 3.23 28.87
N THR A 723 33.53 2.23 28.03
CA THR A 723 34.42 2.38 26.86
C THR A 723 33.91 3.45 25.89
N VAL A 724 32.61 3.45 25.58
CA VAL A 724 32.00 4.47 24.69
C VAL A 724 32.01 5.86 25.33
N LYS A 725 31.72 5.93 26.63
CA LYS A 725 31.73 7.18 27.39
C LYS A 725 33.13 7.79 27.44
N LEU A 726 34.15 7.00 27.78
CA LEU A 726 35.54 7.42 27.79
C LEU A 726 36.03 7.84 26.40
N ALA A 727 35.65 7.12 25.34
CA ALA A 727 36.00 7.50 23.97
C ALA A 727 35.40 8.86 23.56
N ARG A 728 34.15 9.14 23.94
CA ARG A 728 33.51 10.44 23.75
C ARG A 728 34.20 11.55 24.56
N ASP A 729 34.46 11.30 25.85
CA ASP A 729 35.08 12.29 26.75
C ASP A 729 36.51 12.63 26.30
N LYS A 730 37.23 11.62 25.82
CA LYS A 730 38.55 11.78 25.19
C LYS A 730 38.44 12.64 23.93
N TYR A 731 37.49 12.37 23.04
CA TYR A 731 37.29 13.17 21.83
C TYR A 731 36.95 14.64 22.13
N GLU A 732 36.03 14.90 23.07
CA GLU A 732 35.71 16.26 23.50
C GLU A 732 36.95 16.98 24.00
N LYS A 733 37.72 16.33 24.87
CA LYS A 733 38.95 16.87 25.43
C LYS A 733 40.01 17.16 24.34
N GLU A 734 40.29 16.21 23.47
CA GLU A 734 41.34 16.31 22.44
C GLU A 734 40.98 17.30 21.32
N SER A 735 39.69 17.57 21.11
CA SER A 735 39.24 18.57 20.13
C SER A 735 39.31 20.02 20.66
N ASP A 736 39.41 20.23 21.97
CA ASP A 736 39.53 21.56 22.56
C ASP A 736 40.99 21.97 22.78
N SER A 737 41.56 22.66 21.80
CA SER A 737 42.92 23.20 21.88
C SER A 737 43.16 24.14 23.08
N VAL A 738 42.12 24.80 23.61
CA VAL A 738 42.27 25.66 24.81
C VAL A 738 42.40 24.81 26.06
N LYS A 739 41.62 23.74 26.18
CA LYS A 739 41.70 22.82 27.31
C LYS A 739 43.01 22.04 27.31
N LEU A 740 43.45 21.58 26.15
CA LEU A 740 44.77 20.96 25.97
C LEU A 740 45.89 21.92 26.39
N PHE A 741 45.86 23.17 25.92
CA PHE A 741 46.81 24.20 26.34
C PHE A 741 46.85 24.38 27.85
N LEU A 742 45.69 24.49 28.51
CA LEU A 742 45.63 24.66 29.96
C LEU A 742 46.22 23.47 30.69
N GLU A 743 45.96 22.25 30.24
CA GLU A 743 46.44 21.04 30.90
C GLU A 743 47.93 20.81 30.69
N GLU A 744 48.44 20.93 29.45
CA GLU A 744 49.84 20.71 29.12
C GLU A 744 50.75 21.77 29.75
N GLU A 745 50.31 23.03 29.76
CA GLU A 745 51.02 24.11 30.44
C GLU A 745 50.79 24.07 31.96
N GLY A 746 49.93 23.21 32.50
CA GLY A 746 49.72 23.06 33.93
C GLY A 746 48.91 24.18 34.60
N TYR A 747 48.08 24.89 33.84
CA TYR A 747 47.18 25.93 34.31
C TYR A 747 45.90 25.37 34.94
N PHE A 748 45.55 25.87 36.13
CA PHE A 748 44.30 25.52 36.81
C PHE A 748 43.63 26.76 37.44
N PRO A 749 42.30 26.73 37.66
CA PRO A 749 41.57 27.86 38.26
C PRO A 749 42.12 28.23 39.65
N HIS A 750 42.26 29.53 39.91
CA HIS A 750 42.76 30.03 41.19
C HIS A 750 42.04 31.32 41.59
N LEU A 751 41.74 31.54 42.88
CA LEU A 751 40.86 32.63 43.31
C LEU A 751 41.55 34.01 43.36
N MET A 752 42.87 34.05 43.58
CA MET A 752 43.62 35.30 43.81
C MET A 752 44.63 35.60 42.69
N ASN A 753 45.46 34.63 42.32
CA ASN A 753 46.37 34.71 41.18
C ASN A 753 45.63 34.90 39.85
N TYR A 754 46.18 35.74 38.99
CA TYR A 754 45.63 36.00 37.67
C TYR A 754 46.74 36.31 36.65
N GLU A 755 46.48 35.98 35.39
CA GLU A 755 47.35 36.31 34.26
C GLU A 755 46.61 37.23 33.27
N PRO A 756 47.27 38.26 32.70
CA PRO A 756 46.65 39.09 31.66
C PRO A 756 46.25 38.26 30.44
N ILE A 757 44.99 38.40 29.99
CA ILE A 757 44.45 37.66 28.83
C ILE A 757 45.29 37.87 27.58
N LYS A 758 45.92 39.04 27.41
CA LYS A 758 46.80 39.33 26.26
C LYS A 758 48.03 38.42 26.25
N ARG A 759 48.65 38.19 27.42
CA ARG A 759 49.82 37.32 27.57
C ARG A 759 49.44 35.85 27.43
N LEU A 760 48.39 35.44 28.14
CA LEU A 760 47.88 34.06 28.08
C LEU A 760 47.44 33.67 26.67
N TYR A 761 46.79 34.58 25.92
CA TYR A 761 46.42 34.33 24.54
C TYR A 761 47.63 34.23 23.59
N ALA A 762 48.71 34.96 23.86
CA ALA A 762 49.95 34.84 23.09
C ALA A 762 50.62 33.48 23.32
N GLN A 763 50.67 33.01 24.57
CA GLN A 763 51.16 31.66 24.90
C GLN A 763 50.31 30.58 24.23
N TYR A 764 48.98 30.70 24.30
CA TYR A 764 48.07 29.80 23.60
C TYR A 764 48.29 29.78 22.08
N ARG A 765 48.52 30.94 21.47
CA ARG A 765 48.84 31.04 20.03
C ARG A 765 50.13 30.31 19.68
N MET A 766 51.16 30.43 20.51
CA MET A 766 52.44 29.73 20.33
C MET A 766 52.24 28.21 20.50
N PHE A 767 51.58 27.79 21.58
CA PHE A 767 51.19 26.38 21.80
C PHE A 767 50.46 25.79 20.59
N CYS A 768 49.49 26.53 20.02
CA CYS A 768 48.81 26.08 18.82
C CYS A 768 49.73 25.97 17.60
N GLN A 769 50.66 26.91 17.41
CA GLN A 769 51.62 26.85 16.31
C GLN A 769 52.57 25.67 16.45
N ASP A 770 53.09 25.43 17.66
CA ASP A 770 54.04 24.35 17.96
C ASP A 770 53.36 22.97 17.86
N GLY A 771 52.10 22.86 18.30
CA GLY A 771 51.30 21.62 18.25
C GLY A 771 50.52 21.40 16.94
N GLY A 772 50.61 22.30 15.96
CA GLY A 772 49.88 22.20 14.70
C GLY A 772 48.36 22.43 14.80
N PHE A 773 47.90 23.10 15.85
CA PHE A 773 46.50 23.50 16.03
C PHE A 773 46.20 24.86 15.41
N ILE A 774 44.94 25.09 15.01
CA ILE A 774 44.48 26.41 14.58
C ILE A 774 44.00 27.18 15.83
N PRO A 775 44.64 28.32 16.18
CA PRO A 775 44.24 29.08 17.36
C PRO A 775 42.88 29.74 17.15
N VAL A 776 41.99 29.60 18.12
CA VAL A 776 40.71 30.33 18.10
C VAL A 776 40.94 31.83 18.30
N ASN A 777 39.97 32.67 17.90
CA ASN A 777 40.04 34.11 18.19
C ASN A 777 40.01 34.39 19.70
N GLN A 778 40.50 35.56 20.11
CA GLN A 778 40.65 35.92 21.53
C GLN A 778 39.33 35.93 22.31
N LEU A 779 38.19 36.18 21.64
CA LEU A 779 36.87 36.15 22.27
C LEU A 779 36.45 34.72 22.60
N ASN A 780 36.62 33.79 21.66
CA ASN A 780 36.33 32.37 21.85
C ASN A 780 37.31 31.73 22.84
N PHE A 781 38.58 32.16 22.84
CA PHE A 781 39.54 31.77 23.87
C PHE A 781 39.03 32.11 25.27
N GLN A 782 38.63 33.37 25.51
CA GLN A 782 38.04 33.80 26.78
C GLN A 782 36.79 32.99 27.17
N LYS A 783 35.91 32.69 26.21
CA LYS A 783 34.72 31.87 26.47
C LYS A 783 35.09 30.45 26.91
N ARG A 784 36.06 29.83 26.24
CA ARG A 784 36.53 28.46 26.57
C ARG A 784 37.27 28.39 27.91
N LEU A 785 38.03 29.43 28.29
CA LEU A 785 38.56 29.55 29.66
C LEU A 785 37.43 29.49 30.71
N GLY A 786 36.34 30.22 30.46
CA GLY A 786 35.16 30.17 31.33
C GLY A 786 34.54 28.78 31.47
N MET A 787 34.52 27.99 30.38
CA MET A 787 34.05 26.60 30.40
C MET A 787 34.96 25.71 31.28
N SER A 788 36.26 26.01 31.32
CA SER A 788 37.22 25.38 32.24
C SER A 788 37.17 25.93 33.67
N LYS A 789 36.10 26.64 34.05
CA LYS A 789 35.88 27.28 35.35
C LYS A 789 36.92 28.36 35.70
N ILE A 790 37.61 28.92 34.72
CA ILE A 790 38.53 30.03 34.89
C ILE A 790 37.76 31.34 34.75
N LEU A 791 37.72 32.14 35.82
CA LEU A 791 37.01 33.41 35.83
C LEU A 791 37.79 34.46 35.04
N VAL A 792 37.11 35.21 34.16
CA VAL A 792 37.71 36.31 33.40
C VAL A 792 37.05 37.63 33.82
N GLN A 793 37.86 38.59 34.28
CA GLN A 793 37.36 39.92 34.71
C GLN A 793 38.25 41.06 34.19
N LYS A 794 37.72 42.29 34.23
CA LYS A 794 38.48 43.50 33.91
C LYS A 794 39.11 44.07 35.19
N LYS A 795 40.40 44.37 35.13
CA LYS A 795 41.22 45.03 36.17
C LYS A 795 41.93 46.24 35.56
N ASN A 796 42.71 46.96 36.37
CA ASN A 796 43.49 48.13 35.92
C ASN A 796 44.50 47.79 34.82
N VAL A 797 44.98 46.54 34.77
CA VAL A 797 45.92 46.02 33.75
C VAL A 797 45.23 45.44 32.50
N GLY A 798 43.90 45.62 32.37
CA GLY A 798 43.09 45.06 31.30
C GLY A 798 42.29 43.82 31.73
N LYS A 799 41.89 42.97 30.77
CA LYS A 799 41.21 41.70 31.11
C LYS A 799 42.22 40.68 31.61
N VAL A 800 41.89 39.99 32.70
CA VAL A 800 42.72 38.98 33.35
C VAL A 800 41.94 37.67 33.52
N ALA A 801 42.62 36.54 33.47
CA ALA A 801 42.10 35.21 33.80
C ALA A 801 42.62 34.77 35.16
N PHE A 802 41.72 34.35 36.05
CA PHE A 802 42.03 33.89 37.40
C PHE A 802 42.47 32.42 37.40
N LEU A 803 43.77 32.21 37.27
CA LEU A 803 44.41 30.90 37.15
C LEU A 803 45.85 30.97 37.71
N THR A 804 46.44 29.82 37.95
CA THR A 804 47.86 29.69 38.31
C THR A 804 48.46 28.46 37.62
N ASN A 805 49.78 28.45 37.45
CA ASN A 805 50.53 27.32 36.90
C ASN A 805 51.29 26.60 38.02
N LYS A 806 51.45 25.27 37.95
CA LYS A 806 52.36 24.50 38.82
C LYS A 806 53.83 24.88 38.64
N ILE A 807 54.21 25.49 37.51
CA ILE A 807 55.59 25.91 37.20
C ILE A 807 55.88 27.33 37.75
N GLU A 808 55.39 27.66 38.95
CA GLU A 808 56.07 28.69 39.73
C GLU A 808 57.35 28.05 40.28
N TYR A 809 58.46 28.25 39.57
CA TYR A 809 59.76 28.20 40.22
C TYR A 809 59.64 29.06 41.48
N LYS A 810 59.82 28.43 42.65
CA LYS A 810 60.15 29.14 43.88
C LYS A 810 61.29 30.09 43.54
N ASN A 811 60.97 31.37 43.31
CA ASN A 811 61.97 32.41 43.43
C ASN A 811 62.39 32.35 44.89
N ILE A 812 63.59 31.81 45.08
CA ILE A 812 64.39 32.01 46.26
C ILE A 812 64.66 33.52 46.28
N ASP A 813 64.06 34.21 47.24
CA ASP A 813 64.64 35.37 47.89
C ASP A 813 64.57 35.14 49.40
#